data_AF-A0AAV1BVP0-F1
#
_entry.id   AF-A0AAV1BVP0-F1
#
_cell.length_a   1.000
_cell.length_b   1.000
_cell.length_c   1.000
_cell.angle_alpha   90.00
_cell.angle_beta   90.00
_cell.angle_gamma   90.00
#
_symmetry.space_group_name_H-M   'P 1'
#
loop_
_entity.id
_entity.type
_entity.pdbx_description
1 polymer ?
#
loop_
_entity_poly.entity_id
_entity_poly.type
_entity_poly.pdbx_seq_one_letter_code
_entity_poly.pdbx_strand_id
1 'polypeptide(L)'
;MSHININGQPVERLFLWGHSSCAISYDNCMKVLIFGGFGGIGRHARRSDLLLLDPIGGEAKAINVSQSPCPRIGHSSTALGDSIYVVGGRADPLTILGDVWKFKIGANEWSLVQCSGSQFSPRHRHAAAAIGSKIYVFGGVDNGVILSSLHVLDTQTLQWDAIPIQGEWPSPRHSHSMVAHRDNLYMFGGCDGEKALGDLYAFNVQACKWKKVNVAGREPTARFSHSMFVYNNYLGIIGGCPVSKHHKELSLLDLNSSVWTHFMINSTGSDLFVRSTASIIGHELVMIGGGASCYAFGTKFSEPTKINLLPVKSLADTVSHVKNTEECIKGQKPESADKSRLMRSGIVNPTEVSDDNIGHERVPSYCVLRLERKYAKFGKDILKKFGWLDLTRKVCSEEEGKYIYFPILKNFCTLFKDTMTGELADILAAQPIGPESLLVKDISETAALDTLRACGATKLEDKVIKVKRAPVSPLQAMKEAVASLVGNNGLPLHLLEELPSRWQRLGDIALLPVTSFKDPAWDVVAKDLWPVVAQSIGASRLARQGPIASTGTRDSTLEILVGDNGWVEHRENGILYSFDATKCMFSWGNLSEKLRMANLNCKDEIIVDLFAGIGYFTLPFLTRAGAKLVYACEWNPHALEALRRNLSVNEVGDRCVVLEGDNRVTAPKGVAHRVCLGLLPTSEASWLTAVRALRSDGGVMHIHANVKDTEESSWMEHVSRSIRDIATSEGYSWEVSVIHVERVKWYAPHIRHLVADVQCRRKL
;
A
#
# COMPACT_ATOMS: atom_id res chain seq x y z
N MET A 1 14.44 -18.91 16.92
CA MET A 1 14.36 -18.35 15.55
C MET A 1 15.77 -17.99 15.11
N SER A 2 16.17 -18.34 13.91
CA SER A 2 17.52 -18.07 13.39
C SER A 2 17.48 -17.73 11.91
N HIS A 3 18.22 -16.71 11.48
CA HIS A 3 18.38 -16.38 10.07
C HIS A 3 19.01 -17.54 9.30
N ILE A 4 18.60 -17.72 8.05
CA ILE A 4 19.23 -18.69 7.14
C ILE A 4 20.40 -17.97 6.49
N ASN A 5 21.62 -18.50 6.65
CA ASN A 5 22.79 -17.93 6.02
C ASN A 5 22.79 -18.26 4.52
N ILE A 6 22.41 -17.30 3.68
CA ILE A 6 22.23 -17.53 2.24
C ILE A 6 23.57 -17.49 1.51
N ASN A 7 23.81 -18.50 0.68
CA ASN A 7 24.95 -18.60 -0.23
C ASN A 7 24.49 -18.97 -1.66
N GLY A 8 25.39 -18.88 -2.65
CA GLY A 8 25.10 -19.20 -4.06
C GLY A 8 24.41 -18.10 -4.89
N GLN A 9 23.49 -17.34 -4.28
CA GLN A 9 22.88 -16.13 -4.85
C GLN A 9 22.86 -15.00 -3.80
N PRO A 10 22.83 -13.73 -4.21
CA PRO A 10 22.69 -12.62 -3.27
C PRO A 10 21.35 -12.71 -2.51
N VAL A 11 21.40 -12.51 -1.19
CA VAL A 11 20.23 -12.60 -0.29
C VAL A 11 19.12 -11.63 -0.70
N GLU A 12 19.48 -10.51 -1.33
CA GLU A 12 18.56 -9.49 -1.82
C GLU A 12 17.61 -10.02 -2.89
N ARG A 13 17.92 -11.14 -3.55
CA ARG A 13 16.95 -11.82 -4.45
C ARG A 13 15.76 -12.40 -3.70
N LEU A 14 15.91 -12.68 -2.40
CA LEU A 14 14.86 -13.18 -1.50
C LEU A 14 14.13 -12.05 -0.77
N PHE A 15 14.56 -10.80 -0.95
CA PHE A 15 13.88 -9.60 -0.45
C PHE A 15 12.68 -9.28 -1.34
N LEU A 16 11.64 -10.09 -1.17
CA LEU A 16 10.42 -10.09 -1.97
C LEU A 16 9.21 -10.08 -1.05
N TRP A 17 8.14 -9.40 -1.43
CA TRP A 17 6.81 -9.65 -0.86
C TRP A 17 5.80 -10.05 -1.92
N GLY A 18 4.74 -10.73 -1.50
CA GLY A 18 3.68 -11.18 -2.41
C GLY A 18 4.18 -12.14 -3.49
N HIS A 19 5.35 -12.76 -3.26
CA HIS A 19 5.78 -13.98 -3.94
C HIS A 19 5.01 -15.17 -3.37
N SER A 20 5.18 -16.33 -3.98
CA SER A 20 4.69 -17.59 -3.42
C SER A 20 5.87 -18.54 -3.23
N SER A 21 5.72 -19.50 -2.32
CA SER A 21 6.72 -20.55 -2.13
C SER A 21 6.08 -21.87 -1.76
N CYS A 22 6.72 -22.97 -2.15
CA CYS A 22 6.29 -24.33 -1.80
C CYS A 22 7.50 -25.15 -1.34
N ALA A 23 7.28 -26.00 -0.32
CA ALA A 23 8.20 -27.08 -0.02
C ALA A 23 8.07 -28.16 -1.10
N ILE A 24 9.20 -28.58 -1.67
CA ILE A 24 9.27 -29.61 -2.71
C ILE A 24 10.38 -30.60 -2.42
N SER A 25 10.24 -31.83 -2.93
CA SER A 25 11.35 -32.78 -3.01
C SER A 25 12.14 -32.52 -4.28
N TYR A 26 13.45 -32.30 -4.15
CA TYR A 26 14.39 -32.05 -5.25
C TYR A 26 15.71 -32.76 -4.94
N ASP A 27 16.17 -33.64 -5.84
CA ASP A 27 17.37 -34.47 -5.62
C ASP A 27 17.36 -35.22 -4.27
N ASN A 28 16.21 -35.84 -3.94
CA ASN A 28 15.98 -36.55 -2.67
C ASN A 28 16.10 -35.70 -1.39
N CYS A 29 16.15 -34.37 -1.53
CA CYS A 29 16.20 -33.43 -0.41
C CYS A 29 15.00 -32.48 -0.46
N MET A 30 14.48 -32.10 0.70
CA MET A 30 13.40 -31.11 0.77
C MET A 30 13.97 -29.70 0.62
N LYS A 31 13.49 -28.96 -0.37
CA LYS A 31 13.89 -27.59 -0.69
C LYS A 31 12.66 -26.68 -0.78
N VAL A 32 12.87 -25.37 -0.80
CA VAL A 32 11.80 -24.40 -1.03
C VAL A 32 11.93 -23.80 -2.43
N LEU A 33 10.91 -23.98 -3.26
CA LEU A 33 10.81 -23.29 -4.53
C LEU A 33 10.04 -21.98 -4.34
N ILE A 34 10.57 -20.89 -4.88
CA ILE A 34 10.06 -19.53 -4.71
C ILE A 34 9.82 -18.93 -6.09
N PHE A 35 8.64 -18.34 -6.29
CA PHE A 35 8.28 -17.73 -7.56
C PHE A 35 7.67 -16.33 -7.39
N GLY A 36 8.10 -15.43 -8.28
CA GLY A 36 7.55 -14.10 -8.45
C GLY A 36 7.75 -13.17 -7.26
N GLY A 37 6.82 -12.24 -7.05
CA GLY A 37 6.93 -11.24 -5.98
C GLY A 37 7.35 -9.86 -6.47
N PHE A 38 7.44 -8.91 -5.53
CA PHE A 38 7.93 -7.56 -5.79
C PHE A 38 9.07 -7.23 -4.85
N GLY A 39 10.16 -6.71 -5.41
CA GLY A 39 11.41 -6.47 -4.69
C GLY A 39 12.61 -6.93 -5.51
N GLY A 40 13.57 -7.61 -4.86
CA GLY A 40 14.78 -8.11 -5.50
C GLY A 40 15.87 -7.04 -5.68
N ILE A 41 17.01 -7.46 -6.25
CA ILE A 41 18.17 -6.62 -6.53
C ILE A 41 17.81 -5.44 -7.46
N GLY A 42 18.35 -4.26 -7.14
CA GLY A 42 18.17 -3.04 -7.93
C GLY A 42 16.82 -2.36 -7.67
N ARG A 43 16.25 -1.72 -8.69
CA ARG A 43 14.94 -1.07 -8.57
C ARG A 43 13.86 -2.13 -8.31
N HIS A 44 13.07 -1.93 -7.27
CA HIS A 44 11.97 -2.84 -6.98
C HIS A 44 11.00 -2.91 -8.15
N ALA A 45 10.84 -4.11 -8.66
CA ALA A 45 9.93 -4.46 -9.73
C ALA A 45 9.26 -5.77 -9.37
N ARG A 46 8.20 -6.11 -10.11
CA ARG A 46 7.66 -7.47 -10.05
C ARG A 46 8.67 -8.41 -10.69
N ARG A 47 8.77 -9.62 -10.16
CA ARG A 47 9.71 -10.64 -10.61
C ARG A 47 8.97 -11.81 -11.21
N SER A 48 9.66 -12.53 -12.09
CA SER A 48 9.32 -13.85 -12.63
C SER A 48 10.46 -14.84 -12.37
N ASP A 49 11.36 -14.49 -11.45
CA ASP A 49 12.47 -15.34 -11.04
C ASP A 49 11.93 -16.61 -10.38
N LEU A 50 12.56 -17.74 -10.70
CA LEU A 50 12.35 -19.01 -10.04
C LEU A 50 13.60 -19.35 -9.24
N LEU A 51 13.46 -19.37 -7.91
CA LEU A 51 14.57 -19.62 -6.99
C LEU A 51 14.33 -20.91 -6.22
N LEU A 52 15.36 -21.72 -6.12
CA LEU A 52 15.40 -22.93 -5.30
C LEU A 52 16.31 -22.66 -4.10
N LEU A 53 15.76 -22.77 -2.90
CA LEU A 53 16.48 -22.57 -1.65
C LEU A 53 16.59 -23.89 -0.89
N ASP A 54 17.82 -24.30 -0.57
CA ASP A 54 18.08 -25.26 0.50
C ASP A 54 18.08 -24.53 1.86
N PRO A 55 17.07 -24.73 2.72
CA PRO A 55 17.01 -24.05 4.02
C PRO A 55 17.99 -24.60 5.07
N ILE A 56 18.59 -25.78 4.82
CA ILE A 56 19.54 -26.41 5.74
C ILE A 56 20.94 -25.88 5.43
N GLY A 57 21.40 -26.05 4.18
CA GLY A 57 22.72 -25.60 3.71
C GLY A 57 22.78 -24.11 3.35
N GLY A 58 21.63 -23.46 3.16
CA GLY A 58 21.54 -22.04 2.79
C GLY A 58 21.79 -21.75 1.31
N GLU A 59 22.01 -22.78 0.49
CA GLU A 59 22.25 -22.61 -0.94
C GLU A 59 20.97 -22.13 -1.65
N ALA A 60 21.03 -20.92 -2.19
CA ALA A 60 20.02 -20.37 -3.09
C ALA A 60 20.52 -20.48 -4.53
N LYS A 61 19.70 -21.03 -5.42
CA LYS A 61 19.99 -21.19 -6.85
C LYS A 61 18.87 -20.64 -7.70
N ALA A 62 19.21 -19.86 -8.72
CA ALA A 62 18.24 -19.49 -9.76
C ALA A 62 18.08 -20.64 -10.75
N ILE A 63 16.83 -21.02 -11.04
CA ILE A 63 16.52 -21.99 -12.09
C ILE A 63 16.30 -21.21 -13.38
N ASN A 64 17.20 -21.43 -14.35
CA ASN A 64 17.06 -20.87 -15.69
C ASN A 64 16.03 -21.69 -16.46
N VAL A 65 15.02 -21.01 -16.98
CA VAL A 65 13.92 -21.60 -17.74
C VAL A 65 13.78 -20.85 -19.06
N SER A 66 13.42 -21.56 -20.13
CA SER A 66 13.24 -20.98 -21.47
C SER A 66 11.95 -20.17 -21.59
N GLN A 67 10.90 -20.62 -20.90
CA GLN A 67 9.60 -19.96 -20.79
C GLN A 67 9.24 -19.82 -19.32
N SER A 68 8.53 -18.76 -18.95
CA SER A 68 8.14 -18.48 -17.57
C SER A 68 6.87 -17.62 -17.54
N PRO A 69 6.03 -17.74 -16.51
CA PRO A 69 4.93 -16.80 -16.32
C PRO A 69 5.46 -15.37 -16.20
N CYS A 70 4.71 -14.39 -16.71
CA CYS A 70 5.10 -12.98 -16.62
C CYS A 70 5.35 -12.52 -15.17
N PRO A 71 6.16 -11.46 -14.95
CA PRO A 71 6.45 -10.96 -13.61
C PRO A 71 5.19 -10.56 -12.86
N ARG A 72 4.95 -11.14 -11.67
CA ARG A 72 3.65 -11.03 -10.99
C ARG A 72 3.72 -11.05 -9.46
N ILE A 73 2.68 -10.52 -8.83
CA ILE A 73 2.48 -10.56 -7.36
C ILE A 73 1.09 -11.02 -6.95
N GLY A 74 0.98 -11.54 -5.74
CA GLY A 74 -0.30 -11.93 -5.13
C GLY A 74 -0.98 -13.08 -5.86
N HIS A 75 -0.20 -13.91 -6.56
CA HIS A 75 -0.61 -15.22 -7.04
C HIS A 75 -0.48 -16.24 -5.90
N SER A 76 -1.09 -17.41 -6.04
CA SER A 76 -0.79 -18.57 -5.20
C SER A 76 0.08 -19.57 -5.97
N SER A 77 0.93 -20.31 -5.26
CA SER A 77 1.51 -21.55 -5.76
C SER A 77 1.09 -22.75 -4.92
N THR A 78 0.95 -23.91 -5.54
CA THR A 78 0.61 -25.15 -4.86
C THR A 78 1.41 -26.30 -5.47
N ALA A 79 2.16 -27.00 -4.62
CA ALA A 79 2.91 -28.19 -5.03
C ALA A 79 2.00 -29.42 -5.04
N LEU A 80 2.02 -30.16 -6.14
CA LEU A 80 1.28 -31.40 -6.35
C LEU A 80 2.16 -32.37 -7.15
N GLY A 81 2.54 -33.48 -6.51
CA GLY A 81 3.44 -34.47 -7.10
C GLY A 81 4.80 -33.86 -7.48
N ASP A 82 5.20 -34.04 -8.73
CA ASP A 82 6.45 -33.53 -9.31
C ASP A 82 6.33 -32.11 -9.89
N SER A 83 5.24 -31.41 -9.57
CA SER A 83 4.85 -30.17 -10.24
C SER A 83 4.39 -29.09 -9.27
N ILE A 84 4.55 -27.83 -9.68
CA ILE A 84 3.96 -26.68 -9.00
C ILE A 84 2.98 -25.99 -9.93
N TYR A 85 1.82 -25.64 -9.40
CA TYR A 85 0.81 -24.85 -10.11
C TYR A 85 0.80 -23.42 -9.57
N VAL A 86 0.93 -22.43 -10.45
CA VAL A 86 0.79 -21.00 -10.15
C VAL A 86 -0.51 -20.50 -10.72
N VAL A 87 -1.35 -19.90 -9.87
CA VAL A 87 -2.69 -19.42 -10.25
C VAL A 87 -2.78 -17.91 -10.10
N GLY A 88 -3.17 -17.24 -11.19
CA GLY A 88 -3.52 -15.82 -11.24
C GLY A 88 -2.42 -14.87 -10.78
N GLY A 89 -2.82 -13.84 -10.03
CA GLY A 89 -1.96 -12.74 -9.59
C GLY A 89 -2.12 -11.48 -10.41
N ARG A 90 -1.14 -10.58 -10.32
CA ARG A 90 -1.19 -9.26 -10.97
C ARG A 90 0.15 -8.88 -11.56
N ALA A 91 0.19 -8.61 -12.87
CA ALA A 91 1.39 -8.25 -13.62
C ALA A 91 1.71 -6.75 -13.53
N ASP A 92 0.68 -5.90 -13.54
CA ASP A 92 0.83 -4.45 -13.44
C ASP A 92 -0.40 -3.83 -12.76
N PRO A 93 -0.50 -2.50 -12.59
CA PRO A 93 -1.65 -1.92 -11.92
C PRO A 93 -3.03 -2.21 -12.53
N LEU A 94 -3.09 -2.49 -13.82
CA LEU A 94 -4.30 -2.69 -14.60
C LEU A 94 -4.50 -4.16 -14.98
N THR A 95 -3.41 -4.93 -15.12
CA THR A 95 -3.48 -6.32 -15.58
C THR A 95 -3.53 -7.31 -14.42
N ILE A 96 -4.74 -7.82 -14.16
CA ILE A 96 -5.01 -8.94 -13.25
C ILE A 96 -5.09 -10.23 -14.07
N LEU A 97 -4.49 -11.29 -13.56
CA LEU A 97 -4.30 -12.54 -14.26
C LEU A 97 -5.24 -13.62 -13.71
N GLY A 98 -5.77 -14.45 -14.60
CA GLY A 98 -6.52 -15.67 -14.29
C GLY A 98 -5.88 -16.92 -14.90
N ASP A 99 -4.66 -16.80 -15.43
CA ASP A 99 -3.93 -17.90 -16.04
C ASP A 99 -3.44 -18.91 -15.00
N VAL A 100 -3.27 -20.16 -15.44
CA VAL A 100 -2.70 -21.25 -14.64
C VAL A 100 -1.43 -21.72 -15.31
N TRP A 101 -0.33 -21.69 -14.59
CA TRP A 101 0.96 -22.18 -15.07
C TRP A 101 1.39 -23.39 -14.27
N LYS A 102 1.94 -24.39 -14.94
CA LYS A 102 2.51 -25.59 -14.34
C LYS A 102 4.01 -25.61 -14.56
N PHE A 103 4.77 -25.71 -13.47
CA PHE A 103 6.21 -25.97 -13.50
C PHE A 103 6.48 -27.42 -13.17
N LYS A 104 7.14 -28.15 -14.07
CA LYS A 104 7.59 -29.53 -13.82
C LYS A 104 8.99 -29.52 -13.24
N ILE A 105 9.12 -29.99 -12.01
CA ILE A 105 10.33 -29.83 -11.19
C ILE A 105 11.53 -30.58 -11.80
N GLY A 106 11.34 -31.84 -12.19
CA GLY A 106 12.43 -32.64 -12.75
C GLY A 106 12.88 -32.21 -14.15
N ALA A 107 12.02 -31.50 -14.90
CA ALA A 107 12.34 -31.01 -16.25
C ALA A 107 12.83 -29.56 -16.26
N ASN A 108 12.63 -28.81 -15.17
CA ASN A 108 12.80 -27.36 -15.12
C ASN A 108 12.02 -26.61 -16.23
N GLU A 109 10.79 -27.05 -16.50
CA GLU A 109 9.99 -26.53 -17.61
C GLU A 109 8.66 -25.97 -17.12
N TRP A 110 8.34 -24.76 -17.60
CA TRP A 110 7.02 -24.16 -17.46
C TRP A 110 6.13 -24.51 -18.64
N SER A 111 4.84 -24.68 -18.36
CA SER A 111 3.80 -24.83 -19.37
C SER A 111 2.57 -24.03 -18.94
N LEU A 112 1.98 -23.29 -19.88
CA LEU A 112 0.68 -22.66 -19.67
C LEU A 112 -0.40 -23.74 -19.76
N VAL A 113 -1.18 -23.89 -18.68
CA VAL A 113 -2.24 -24.89 -18.59
C VAL A 113 -3.51 -24.32 -19.20
N GLN A 114 -4.00 -24.97 -20.26
CA GLN A 114 -5.30 -24.65 -20.83
C GLN A 114 -6.38 -25.34 -20.00
N CYS A 115 -7.08 -24.57 -19.19
CA CYS A 115 -8.17 -25.08 -18.35
C CYS A 115 -9.52 -24.92 -19.06
N SER A 116 -10.45 -25.83 -18.78
CA SER A 116 -11.84 -25.76 -19.26
C SER A 116 -12.83 -25.85 -18.09
N GLY A 117 -14.13 -25.93 -18.36
CA GLY A 117 -15.16 -26.00 -17.31
C GLY A 117 -15.72 -24.63 -16.91
N SER A 118 -16.01 -24.47 -15.62
CA SER A 118 -16.54 -23.24 -15.04
C SER A 118 -15.61 -22.06 -15.25
N GLN A 119 -16.17 -20.88 -15.50
CA GLN A 119 -15.38 -19.67 -15.71
C GLN A 119 -14.65 -19.26 -14.43
N PHE A 120 -13.31 -19.33 -14.44
CA PHE A 120 -12.47 -18.80 -13.37
C PHE A 120 -12.07 -17.34 -13.68
N SER A 121 -12.56 -16.41 -12.87
CA SER A 121 -12.26 -14.98 -13.06
C SER A 121 -10.82 -14.63 -12.64
N PRO A 122 -10.14 -13.70 -13.34
CA PRO A 122 -8.85 -13.16 -12.92
C PRO A 122 -8.88 -12.66 -11.49
N ARG A 123 -7.83 -12.92 -10.71
CA ARG A 123 -7.78 -12.47 -9.31
C ARG A 123 -6.38 -12.46 -8.74
N HIS A 124 -6.16 -11.56 -7.79
CA HIS A 124 -4.95 -11.54 -6.97
C HIS A 124 -5.27 -11.47 -5.47
N ARG A 125 -4.29 -11.78 -4.62
CA ARG A 125 -4.44 -11.84 -3.14
C ARG A 125 -5.55 -12.80 -2.69
N HIS A 126 -5.81 -13.82 -3.49
CA HIS A 126 -6.60 -14.99 -3.11
C HIS A 126 -5.72 -15.97 -2.31
N ALA A 127 -6.33 -16.97 -1.68
CA ALA A 127 -5.60 -18.10 -1.11
C ALA A 127 -5.94 -19.39 -1.86
N ALA A 128 -4.98 -20.31 -1.90
CA ALA A 128 -5.16 -21.62 -2.49
C ALA A 128 -4.56 -22.71 -1.60
N ALA A 129 -5.18 -23.89 -1.63
CA ALA A 129 -4.69 -25.10 -0.96
C ALA A 129 -5.15 -26.33 -1.75
N ALA A 130 -4.41 -27.44 -1.65
CA ALA A 130 -4.74 -28.66 -2.36
C ALA A 130 -5.12 -29.81 -1.42
N ILE A 131 -6.09 -30.61 -1.88
CA ILE A 131 -6.44 -31.92 -1.30
C ILE A 131 -6.51 -32.90 -2.47
N GLY A 132 -5.73 -33.98 -2.41
CA GLY A 132 -5.61 -34.92 -3.53
C GLY A 132 -5.06 -34.25 -4.79
N SER A 133 -5.71 -34.47 -5.94
CA SER A 133 -5.39 -33.83 -7.22
C SER A 133 -6.10 -32.49 -7.44
N LYS A 134 -6.76 -31.93 -6.42
CA LYS A 134 -7.61 -30.76 -6.57
C LYS A 134 -7.02 -29.54 -5.87
N ILE A 135 -6.94 -28.42 -6.59
CA ILE A 135 -6.50 -27.12 -6.07
C ILE A 135 -7.73 -26.25 -5.85
N TYR A 136 -7.96 -25.85 -4.60
CA TYR A 136 -9.08 -24.99 -4.23
C TYR A 136 -8.60 -23.56 -4.09
N VAL A 137 -9.33 -22.60 -4.68
CA VAL A 137 -9.01 -21.18 -4.67
C VAL A 137 -10.19 -20.39 -4.11
N PHE A 138 -9.95 -19.62 -3.05
CA PHE A 138 -10.97 -18.81 -2.39
C PHE A 138 -10.66 -17.31 -2.45
N GLY A 139 -11.70 -16.53 -2.70
CA GLY A 139 -11.70 -15.07 -2.58
C GLY A 139 -10.72 -14.36 -3.50
N GLY A 140 -10.14 -13.26 -3.02
CA GLY A 140 -9.22 -12.40 -3.78
C GLY A 140 -9.88 -11.12 -4.30
N VAL A 141 -9.15 -10.39 -5.14
CA VAL A 141 -9.60 -9.13 -5.76
C VAL A 141 -9.50 -9.21 -7.27
N ASP A 142 -10.57 -8.79 -7.93
CA ASP A 142 -10.66 -8.58 -9.39
C ASP A 142 -11.20 -7.18 -9.66
N ASN A 143 -10.39 -6.32 -10.30
CA ASN A 143 -10.75 -4.94 -10.68
C ASN A 143 -11.43 -4.11 -9.57
N GLY A 144 -10.99 -4.30 -8.33
CA GLY A 144 -11.54 -3.62 -7.15
C GLY A 144 -12.72 -4.33 -6.48
N VAL A 145 -13.30 -5.34 -7.12
CA VAL A 145 -14.31 -6.22 -6.53
C VAL A 145 -13.62 -7.27 -5.66
N ILE A 146 -14.04 -7.36 -4.40
CA ILE A 146 -13.57 -8.38 -3.48
C ILE A 146 -14.49 -9.60 -3.62
N LEU A 147 -13.88 -10.76 -3.82
CA LEU A 147 -14.58 -12.00 -4.13
C LEU A 147 -14.76 -12.86 -2.87
N SER A 148 -15.85 -13.61 -2.82
CA SER A 148 -16.11 -14.67 -1.83
C SER A 148 -16.22 -16.05 -2.49
N SER A 149 -15.96 -16.19 -3.79
CA SER A 149 -16.18 -17.44 -4.51
C SER A 149 -15.11 -18.49 -4.22
N LEU A 150 -15.53 -19.76 -4.12
CA LEU A 150 -14.67 -20.93 -4.06
C LEU A 150 -14.67 -21.63 -5.41
N HIS A 151 -13.50 -21.79 -6.02
CA HIS A 151 -13.32 -22.58 -7.24
C HIS A 151 -12.37 -23.74 -6.96
N VAL A 152 -12.55 -24.84 -7.68
CA VAL A 152 -11.64 -25.98 -7.63
C VAL A 152 -11.14 -26.31 -9.03
N LEU A 153 -9.83 -26.49 -9.17
CA LEU A 153 -9.20 -27.02 -10.37
C LEU A 153 -8.82 -28.46 -10.11
N ASP A 154 -9.37 -29.38 -10.89
CA ASP A 154 -8.89 -30.76 -10.92
C ASP A 154 -7.66 -30.84 -11.84
N THR A 155 -6.49 -31.18 -11.28
CA THR A 155 -5.24 -31.20 -12.06
C THR A 155 -5.10 -32.43 -12.95
N GLN A 156 -6.00 -33.41 -12.85
CA GLN A 156 -6.03 -34.57 -13.75
C GLN A 156 -6.84 -34.25 -15.01
N THR A 157 -8.01 -33.62 -14.86
CA THR A 157 -8.88 -33.27 -16.00
C THR A 157 -8.62 -31.86 -16.54
N LEU A 158 -7.89 -31.02 -15.79
CA LEU A 158 -7.67 -29.60 -16.06
C LEU A 158 -8.97 -28.80 -16.16
N GLN A 159 -10.00 -29.22 -15.41
CA GLN A 159 -11.31 -28.57 -15.36
C GLN A 159 -11.48 -27.77 -14.08
N TRP A 160 -12.01 -26.56 -14.25
CA TRP A 160 -12.49 -25.72 -13.16
C TRP A 160 -13.95 -26.04 -12.84
N ASP A 161 -14.26 -26.10 -11.55
CA ASP A 161 -15.63 -26.11 -11.04
C ASP A 161 -15.82 -24.96 -10.05
N ALA A 162 -16.94 -24.24 -10.18
CA ALA A 162 -17.38 -23.30 -9.16
C ALA A 162 -18.14 -24.06 -8.08
N ILE A 163 -17.67 -23.98 -6.83
CA ILE A 163 -18.32 -24.65 -5.70
C ILE A 163 -19.47 -23.76 -5.19
N PRO A 164 -20.72 -24.26 -5.15
CA PRO A 164 -21.86 -23.49 -4.67
C PRO A 164 -21.75 -23.05 -3.21
N ILE A 165 -22.46 -21.98 -2.88
CA ILE A 165 -22.53 -21.42 -1.53
C ILE A 165 -23.34 -22.36 -0.62
N GLN A 166 -22.67 -23.03 0.32
CA GLN A 166 -23.32 -23.89 1.31
C GLN A 166 -22.70 -23.76 2.71
N GLY A 167 -23.56 -23.79 3.74
CA GLY A 167 -23.17 -23.71 5.15
C GLY A 167 -22.87 -22.29 5.64
N GLU A 168 -22.01 -22.18 6.66
CA GLU A 168 -21.60 -20.88 7.22
C GLU A 168 -20.54 -20.25 6.32
N TRP A 169 -20.99 -19.73 5.18
CA TRP A 169 -20.12 -19.23 4.11
C TRP A 169 -19.31 -17.99 4.54
N PRO A 170 -18.00 -17.92 4.24
CA PRO A 170 -17.19 -16.74 4.57
C PRO A 170 -17.52 -15.52 3.70
N SER A 171 -17.48 -14.33 4.29
CA SER A 171 -17.64 -13.05 3.56
C SER A 171 -16.58 -12.85 2.45
N PRO A 172 -16.84 -11.97 1.46
CA PRO A 172 -15.84 -11.56 0.49
C PRO A 172 -14.59 -11.05 1.17
N ARG A 173 -13.42 -11.57 0.77
CA ARG A 173 -12.15 -11.24 1.42
C ARG A 173 -10.95 -11.47 0.52
N HIS A 174 -9.89 -10.70 0.79
CA HIS A 174 -8.58 -10.90 0.19
C HIS A 174 -7.47 -10.91 1.26
N SER A 175 -6.25 -11.29 0.87
CA SER A 175 -5.09 -11.33 1.76
C SER A 175 -5.30 -12.16 3.03
N HIS A 176 -6.16 -13.18 2.95
CA HIS A 176 -6.31 -14.24 3.94
C HIS A 176 -5.34 -15.39 3.62
N SER A 177 -5.27 -16.39 4.49
CA SER A 177 -4.51 -17.61 4.24
C SER A 177 -5.41 -18.84 4.33
N MET A 178 -5.09 -19.87 3.55
CA MET A 178 -5.82 -21.13 3.51
C MET A 178 -4.82 -22.29 3.46
N VAL A 179 -5.08 -23.35 4.21
CA VAL A 179 -4.25 -24.56 4.26
C VAL A 179 -5.15 -25.80 4.29
N ALA A 180 -4.65 -26.92 3.79
CA ALA A 180 -5.35 -28.20 3.85
C ALA A 180 -4.88 -29.02 5.06
N HIS A 181 -5.82 -29.66 5.77
CA HIS A 181 -5.52 -30.71 6.73
C HIS A 181 -6.62 -31.77 6.69
N ARG A 182 -6.24 -33.01 6.30
CA ARG A 182 -7.17 -34.10 6.00
C ARG A 182 -8.19 -33.64 4.94
N ASP A 183 -9.48 -33.90 5.17
CA ASP A 183 -10.58 -33.52 4.25
C ASP A 183 -11.09 -32.08 4.41
N ASN A 184 -10.33 -31.21 5.11
CA ASN A 184 -10.78 -29.84 5.38
C ASN A 184 -9.77 -28.81 4.87
N LEU A 185 -10.29 -27.75 4.25
CA LEU A 185 -9.57 -26.52 3.97
C LEU A 185 -9.85 -25.54 5.10
N TYR A 186 -8.82 -25.17 5.85
CA TYR A 186 -8.94 -24.17 6.90
C TYR A 186 -8.54 -22.81 6.36
N MET A 187 -9.33 -21.78 6.66
CA MET A 187 -9.09 -20.41 6.25
C MET A 187 -9.19 -19.46 7.43
N PHE A 188 -8.23 -18.55 7.56
CA PHE A 188 -8.23 -17.55 8.62
C PHE A 188 -8.03 -16.12 8.08
N GLY A 189 -8.77 -15.19 8.69
CA GLY A 189 -8.57 -13.75 8.58
C GLY A 189 -8.77 -13.18 7.18
N GLY A 190 -7.99 -12.16 6.84
CA GLY A 190 -8.10 -11.38 5.61
C GLY A 190 -8.67 -9.98 5.81
N CYS A 191 -9.04 -9.32 4.72
CA CYS A 191 -9.69 -8.01 4.71
C CYS A 191 -10.91 -8.06 3.81
N ASP A 192 -12.04 -7.53 4.28
CA ASP A 192 -13.31 -7.41 3.52
C ASP A 192 -13.43 -6.11 2.71
N GLY A 193 -12.39 -5.27 2.74
CA GLY A 193 -12.36 -3.96 2.11
C GLY A 193 -12.51 -2.80 3.10
N GLU A 194 -13.04 -3.07 4.29
CA GLU A 194 -13.21 -2.07 5.36
C GLU A 194 -12.33 -2.36 6.57
N LYS A 195 -12.25 -3.64 6.98
CA LYS A 195 -11.56 -4.05 8.20
C LYS A 195 -10.81 -5.37 8.05
N ALA A 196 -9.84 -5.57 8.94
CA ALA A 196 -9.20 -6.86 9.12
C ALA A 196 -10.19 -7.86 9.76
N LEU A 197 -10.10 -9.12 9.34
CA LEU A 197 -10.93 -10.23 9.81
C LEU A 197 -10.10 -11.18 10.69
N GLY A 198 -10.73 -11.83 11.64
CA GLY A 198 -10.10 -12.77 12.60
C GLY A 198 -10.90 -14.04 12.82
N ASP A 199 -11.80 -14.36 11.89
CA ASP A 199 -12.62 -15.56 11.90
C ASP A 199 -11.87 -16.75 11.28
N LEU A 200 -12.11 -17.95 11.83
CA LEU A 200 -11.61 -19.23 11.32
C LEU A 200 -12.76 -20.03 10.70
N TYR A 201 -12.56 -20.47 9.46
CA TYR A 201 -13.51 -21.32 8.73
C TYR A 201 -12.86 -22.63 8.31
N ALA A 202 -13.68 -23.67 8.22
CA ALA A 202 -13.32 -24.96 7.63
C ALA A 202 -14.30 -25.30 6.51
N PHE A 203 -13.79 -25.62 5.33
CA PHE A 203 -14.56 -26.21 4.24
C PHE A 203 -14.28 -27.70 4.18
N ASN A 204 -15.32 -28.52 4.39
CA ASN A 204 -15.20 -29.96 4.23
C ASN A 204 -15.41 -30.34 2.76
N VAL A 205 -14.40 -30.97 2.14
CA VAL A 205 -14.46 -31.27 0.70
C VAL A 205 -15.39 -32.43 0.34
N GLN A 206 -15.69 -33.32 1.30
CA GLN A 206 -16.61 -34.44 1.09
C GLN A 206 -18.08 -33.98 1.19
N ALA A 207 -18.38 -33.17 2.20
CA ALA A 207 -19.70 -32.61 2.43
C ALA A 207 -19.98 -31.35 1.58
N CYS A 208 -18.97 -30.82 0.88
CA CYS A 208 -19.02 -29.57 0.11
C CYS A 208 -19.62 -28.39 0.89
N LYS A 209 -19.26 -28.24 2.17
CA LYS A 209 -19.89 -27.29 3.08
C LYS A 209 -18.89 -26.52 3.93
N TRP A 210 -19.12 -25.22 4.07
CA TRP A 210 -18.40 -24.37 5.01
C TRP A 210 -19.00 -24.44 6.42
N LYS A 211 -18.13 -24.38 7.41
CA LYS A 211 -18.48 -24.24 8.82
C LYS A 211 -17.57 -23.22 9.48
N LYS A 212 -18.11 -22.36 10.33
CA LYS A 212 -17.31 -21.51 11.20
C LYS A 212 -16.75 -22.36 12.33
N VAL A 213 -15.44 -22.33 12.53
CA VAL A 213 -14.78 -23.16 13.53
C VAL A 213 -14.86 -22.45 14.87
N ASN A 214 -15.59 -23.04 15.81
CA ASN A 214 -15.61 -22.59 17.19
C ASN A 214 -14.39 -23.16 17.91
N VAL A 215 -13.57 -22.29 18.47
CA VAL A 215 -12.30 -22.61 19.12
C VAL A 215 -12.33 -22.15 20.56
N ALA A 216 -11.54 -22.81 21.41
CA ALA A 216 -11.33 -22.41 22.79
C ALA A 216 -9.95 -21.74 22.96
N GLY A 217 -9.82 -20.95 24.02
CA GLY A 217 -8.61 -20.16 24.30
C GLY A 217 -8.62 -18.78 23.65
N ARG A 218 -7.49 -18.08 23.75
CA ARG A 218 -7.35 -16.73 23.17
C ARG A 218 -7.25 -16.85 21.64
N GLU A 219 -8.16 -16.25 20.88
CA GLU A 219 -8.05 -16.25 19.43
C GLU A 219 -6.96 -15.29 18.93
N PRO A 220 -6.27 -15.60 17.81
CA PRO A 220 -5.38 -14.65 17.17
C PRO A 220 -6.15 -13.40 16.73
N THR A 221 -5.57 -12.22 16.93
CA THR A 221 -6.23 -10.98 16.55
C THR A 221 -6.52 -10.90 15.05
N ALA A 222 -7.61 -10.23 14.68
CA ALA A 222 -7.97 -9.97 13.29
C ALA A 222 -6.80 -9.37 12.48
N ARG A 223 -6.48 -9.98 11.34
CA ARG A 223 -5.29 -9.65 10.55
C ARG A 223 -5.39 -10.09 9.09
N PHE A 224 -4.58 -9.47 8.24
CA PHE A 224 -4.41 -9.84 6.84
C PHE A 224 -2.93 -9.87 6.44
N SER A 225 -2.62 -10.53 5.32
CA SER A 225 -1.24 -10.74 4.84
C SER A 225 -0.33 -11.46 5.85
N HIS A 226 -0.91 -12.32 6.69
CA HIS A 226 -0.16 -13.23 7.55
C HIS A 226 0.25 -14.49 6.77
N SER A 227 1.03 -15.35 7.39
CA SER A 227 1.32 -16.69 6.89
C SER A 227 0.63 -17.73 7.77
N MET A 228 0.13 -18.80 7.15
CA MET A 228 -0.52 -19.92 7.82
C MET A 228 0.09 -21.23 7.33
N PHE A 229 0.22 -22.20 8.23
CA PHE A 229 0.84 -23.49 7.94
C PHE A 229 0.22 -24.61 8.77
N VAL A 230 0.50 -25.85 8.39
CA VAL A 230 0.12 -27.05 9.16
C VAL A 230 1.40 -27.78 9.55
N TYR A 231 1.53 -28.11 10.82
CA TYR A 231 2.60 -28.95 11.35
C TYR A 231 1.99 -30.04 12.24
N ASN A 232 2.05 -31.29 11.79
CA ASN A 232 1.32 -32.41 12.40
C ASN A 232 -0.19 -32.10 12.51
N ASN A 233 -0.74 -32.06 13.73
CA ASN A 233 -2.14 -31.70 14.01
C ASN A 233 -2.31 -30.21 14.39
N TYR A 234 -1.28 -29.39 14.25
CA TYR A 234 -1.34 -27.98 14.60
C TYR A 234 -1.48 -27.11 13.36
N LEU A 235 -2.43 -26.18 13.41
CA LEU A 235 -2.56 -25.08 12.45
C LEU A 235 -1.89 -23.85 13.05
N GLY A 236 -0.86 -23.34 12.38
CA GLY A 236 -0.06 -22.21 12.85
C GLY A 236 -0.33 -20.92 12.09
N ILE A 237 -0.31 -19.79 12.79
CA ILE A 237 -0.48 -18.44 12.25
C ILE A 237 0.63 -17.53 12.77
N ILE A 238 1.27 -16.79 11.85
CA ILE A 238 2.37 -15.87 12.18
C ILE A 238 2.33 -14.63 11.29
N GLY A 239 2.72 -13.49 11.85
CA GLY A 239 2.88 -12.24 11.11
C GLY A 239 1.57 -11.55 10.72
N GLY A 240 1.63 -10.75 9.65
CA GLY A 240 0.52 -9.97 9.10
C GLY A 240 0.32 -8.58 9.70
N CYS A 241 -0.70 -7.88 9.18
CA CYS A 241 -1.12 -6.54 9.61
C CYS A 241 -2.42 -6.63 10.41
N PRO A 242 -2.60 -5.82 11.48
CA PRO A 242 -1.74 -4.69 11.90
C PRO A 242 -0.43 -5.11 12.60
N VAL A 243 0.69 -4.45 12.28
CA VAL A 243 2.03 -4.77 12.80
C VAL A 243 2.21 -4.42 14.29
N SER A 244 1.42 -3.46 14.79
CA SER A 244 1.63 -2.80 16.09
C SER A 244 1.35 -3.63 17.33
N LYS A 245 0.83 -4.87 17.21
CA LYS A 245 0.41 -5.64 18.40
C LYS A 245 0.99 -7.06 18.51
N HIS A 246 1.22 -7.81 17.42
CA HIS A 246 1.51 -9.26 17.51
C HIS A 246 2.38 -9.85 16.38
N HIS A 247 3.24 -9.08 15.71
CA HIS A 247 4.03 -9.62 14.57
C HIS A 247 5.07 -10.70 14.97
N LYS A 248 5.43 -10.78 16.26
CA LYS A 248 6.36 -11.79 16.82
C LYS A 248 5.65 -12.95 17.53
N GLU A 249 4.34 -13.01 17.46
CA GLU A 249 3.54 -14.07 18.09
C GLU A 249 3.27 -15.17 17.08
N LEU A 250 3.57 -16.41 17.47
CA LEU A 250 3.16 -17.62 16.79
C LEU A 250 1.96 -18.20 17.52
N SER A 251 0.80 -18.19 16.87
CA SER A 251 -0.42 -18.83 17.38
C SER A 251 -0.54 -20.22 16.77
N LEU A 252 -0.75 -21.25 17.59
CA LEU A 252 -0.95 -22.63 17.18
C LEU A 252 -2.30 -23.15 17.69
N LEU A 253 -3.14 -23.61 16.78
CA LEU A 253 -4.39 -24.29 17.07
C LEU A 253 -4.16 -25.79 16.99
N ASP A 254 -4.39 -26.50 18.09
CA ASP A 254 -4.49 -27.96 18.05
C ASP A 254 -5.83 -28.34 17.40
N LEU A 255 -5.79 -28.97 16.23
CA LEU A 255 -6.98 -29.35 15.47
C LEU A 255 -7.74 -30.52 16.11
N ASN A 256 -7.14 -31.26 17.05
CA ASN A 256 -7.84 -32.33 17.77
C ASN A 256 -8.65 -31.76 18.93
N SER A 257 -8.06 -30.88 19.75
CA SER A 257 -8.74 -30.27 20.91
C SER A 257 -9.47 -28.96 20.59
N SER A 258 -9.21 -28.36 19.42
CA SER A 258 -9.71 -27.03 19.02
C SER A 258 -9.31 -25.90 19.98
N VAL A 259 -8.11 -26.00 20.58
CA VAL A 259 -7.58 -25.00 21.53
C VAL A 259 -6.40 -24.23 20.94
N TRP A 260 -6.43 -22.90 21.06
CA TRP A 260 -5.31 -22.03 20.70
C TRP A 260 -4.25 -21.92 21.80
N THR A 261 -2.99 -21.99 21.38
CA THR A 261 -1.80 -21.71 22.20
C THR A 261 -0.95 -20.64 21.52
N HIS A 262 -0.24 -19.82 22.29
CA HIS A 262 0.52 -18.68 21.77
C HIS A 262 1.95 -18.71 22.28
N PHE A 263 2.89 -18.50 21.37
CA PHE A 263 4.31 -18.48 21.66
C PHE A 263 4.90 -17.15 21.20
N MET A 264 5.62 -16.48 22.08
CA MET A 264 6.42 -15.32 21.71
C MET A 264 7.73 -15.79 21.09
N ILE A 265 7.99 -15.36 19.87
CA ILE A 265 9.25 -15.66 19.21
C ILE A 265 10.27 -14.61 19.61
N ASN A 266 11.29 -15.03 20.35
CA ASN A 266 12.47 -14.22 20.62
C ASN A 266 13.27 -14.08 19.31
N SER A 267 12.98 -13.02 18.55
CA SER A 267 13.74 -12.65 17.36
C SER A 267 14.83 -11.63 17.71
N THR A 268 16.03 -11.83 17.18
CA THR A 268 17.13 -10.86 17.19
C THR A 268 16.92 -9.71 16.19
N GLY A 269 15.96 -9.85 15.28
CA GLY A 269 15.68 -8.92 14.18
C GLY A 269 14.38 -8.12 14.30
N SER A 270 14.25 -7.15 13.39
CA SER A 270 13.12 -6.22 13.23
C SER A 270 12.21 -6.59 12.05
N ASP A 271 12.12 -7.90 11.76
CA ASP A 271 11.31 -8.48 10.70
C ASP A 271 9.81 -8.28 10.95
N LEU A 272 9.06 -8.11 9.86
CA LEU A 272 7.65 -7.75 9.92
C LEU A 272 6.72 -8.93 9.63
N PHE A 273 7.18 -9.94 8.89
CA PHE A 273 6.39 -11.10 8.43
C PHE A 273 5.03 -10.70 7.82
N VAL A 274 5.01 -9.59 7.10
CA VAL A 274 3.84 -9.11 6.35
C VAL A 274 4.02 -9.52 4.90
N ARG A 275 3.07 -10.31 4.35
CA ARG A 275 3.16 -10.86 2.98
C ARG A 275 4.40 -11.75 2.76
N SER A 276 4.85 -12.41 3.83
CA SER A 276 5.84 -13.50 3.79
C SER A 276 5.17 -14.81 3.39
N THR A 277 5.97 -15.78 2.99
CA THR A 277 5.52 -17.16 2.81
C THR A 277 6.07 -18.05 3.93
N ALA A 278 5.35 -19.13 4.21
CA ALA A 278 5.70 -20.13 5.23
C ALA A 278 5.73 -21.51 4.58
N SER A 279 6.78 -22.29 4.86
CA SER A 279 6.90 -23.68 4.37
C SER A 279 7.50 -24.56 5.48
N ILE A 280 6.94 -25.74 5.67
CA ILE A 280 7.44 -26.71 6.66
C ILE A 280 8.42 -27.65 5.97
N ILE A 281 9.64 -27.73 6.50
CA ILE A 281 10.67 -28.70 6.08
C ILE A 281 11.17 -29.44 7.32
N GLY A 282 10.80 -30.71 7.43
CA GLY A 282 11.06 -31.52 8.63
C GLY A 282 10.38 -30.94 9.86
N HIS A 283 11.15 -30.33 10.75
CA HIS A 283 10.66 -29.65 11.95
C HIS A 283 10.90 -28.14 11.95
N GLU A 284 11.37 -27.60 10.83
CA GLU A 284 11.64 -26.18 10.66
C GLU A 284 10.50 -25.52 9.89
N LEU A 285 9.97 -24.43 10.45
CA LEU A 285 9.16 -23.46 9.73
C LEU A 285 10.08 -22.47 9.04
N VAL A 286 10.16 -22.58 7.71
CA VAL A 286 10.95 -21.71 6.85
C VAL A 286 10.08 -20.53 6.40
N MET A 287 10.49 -19.33 6.79
CA MET A 287 9.86 -18.06 6.45
C MET A 287 10.69 -17.32 5.42
N ILE A 288 10.09 -16.96 4.28
CA ILE A 288 10.79 -16.26 3.20
C ILE A 288 10.13 -14.92 2.90
N GLY A 289 10.98 -13.90 2.80
CA GLY A 289 10.63 -12.53 2.45
C GLY A 289 9.51 -11.93 3.31
N GLY A 290 8.67 -11.13 2.68
CA GLY A 290 7.73 -10.24 3.36
C GLY A 290 8.33 -8.86 3.63
N GLY A 291 7.52 -7.98 4.22
CA GLY A 291 7.92 -6.61 4.53
C GLY A 291 6.82 -5.56 4.35
N ALA A 292 7.20 -4.30 4.60
CA ALA A 292 6.33 -3.13 4.43
C ALA A 292 7.03 -2.02 3.65
N SER A 293 6.27 -1.29 2.83
CA SER A 293 6.71 -0.04 2.21
C SER A 293 6.20 1.10 3.06
N CYS A 294 7.09 1.99 3.47
CA CYS A 294 6.72 3.26 4.05
C CYS A 294 7.22 4.38 3.15
N TYR A 295 6.36 5.34 2.82
CA TYR A 295 6.72 6.48 1.97
C TYR A 295 7.93 7.27 2.52
N ALA A 296 8.08 7.35 3.85
CA ALA A 296 9.15 8.10 4.50
C ALA A 296 10.47 7.32 4.67
N PHE A 297 10.42 5.99 4.78
CA PHE A 297 11.57 5.16 5.17
C PHE A 297 11.96 4.12 4.12
N GLY A 298 11.33 4.19 2.94
CA GLY A 298 11.53 3.23 1.86
C GLY A 298 10.88 1.88 2.13
N THR A 299 11.37 0.86 1.45
CA THR A 299 10.85 -0.50 1.56
C THR A 299 11.74 -1.33 2.46
N LYS A 300 11.15 -1.91 3.51
CA LYS A 300 11.81 -2.85 4.40
C LYS A 300 11.35 -4.26 4.09
N PHE A 301 12.29 -5.15 3.82
CA PHE A 301 12.05 -6.58 3.66
C PHE A 301 12.41 -7.34 4.93
N SER A 302 11.83 -8.54 5.10
CA SER A 302 12.24 -9.48 6.14
C SER A 302 13.25 -10.48 5.58
N GLU A 303 14.23 -10.86 6.39
CA GLU A 303 15.26 -11.80 5.99
C GLU A 303 14.74 -13.25 6.02
N PRO A 304 15.25 -14.14 5.14
CA PRO A 304 14.95 -15.56 5.21
C PRO A 304 15.31 -16.14 6.57
N THR A 305 14.33 -16.76 7.23
CA THR A 305 14.46 -17.17 8.62
C THR A 305 13.84 -18.55 8.84
N LYS A 306 14.38 -19.31 9.79
CA LYS A 306 13.79 -20.59 10.23
C LYS A 306 13.43 -20.60 11.72
N ILE A 307 12.36 -21.32 12.04
CA ILE A 307 11.86 -21.51 13.40
C ILE A 307 11.71 -23.01 13.65
N ASN A 308 12.47 -23.53 14.61
CA ASN A 308 12.37 -24.92 15.05
C ASN A 308 11.07 -25.14 15.83
N LEU A 309 10.23 -26.06 15.35
CA LEU A 309 8.94 -26.42 15.92
C LEU A 309 9.00 -27.66 16.84
N LEU A 310 10.14 -28.31 17.01
CA LEU A 310 10.29 -29.47 17.93
C LEU A 310 9.81 -29.18 19.37
N PRO A 311 10.10 -28.01 19.98
CA PRO A 311 9.66 -27.73 21.36
C PRO A 311 8.14 -27.75 21.53
N VAL A 312 7.39 -27.42 20.47
CA VAL A 312 5.91 -27.48 20.45
C VAL A 312 5.41 -28.91 20.68
N LYS A 313 6.15 -29.91 20.18
CA LYS A 313 5.83 -31.33 20.35
C LYS A 313 5.99 -31.78 21.81
N SER A 314 7.05 -31.32 22.50
CA SER A 314 7.32 -31.68 23.90
C SER A 314 6.30 -31.10 24.90
N LEU A 315 5.72 -29.93 24.61
CA LEU A 315 4.69 -29.33 25.46
C LEU A 315 3.36 -30.11 25.39
N ALA A 316 3.02 -30.68 24.24
CA ALA A 316 1.80 -31.49 24.07
C ALA A 316 1.84 -32.77 24.91
N ASP A 317 3.02 -33.41 25.02
CA ASP A 317 3.24 -34.59 25.84
C ASP A 317 3.27 -34.27 27.35
N THR A 318 3.63 -33.03 27.70
CA THR A 318 3.62 -32.59 29.11
C THR A 318 2.19 -32.30 29.59
N VAL A 319 1.32 -31.74 28.72
CA VAL A 319 -0.09 -31.45 29.05
C VAL A 319 -0.94 -32.72 29.10
N SER A 320 -0.63 -33.75 28.33
CA SER A 320 -1.29 -35.07 28.44
C SER A 320 -0.92 -35.80 29.73
N HIS A 321 0.32 -35.63 30.24
CA HIS A 321 0.74 -36.20 31.53
C HIS A 321 0.14 -35.50 32.76
N VAL A 322 -0.16 -34.20 32.68
CA VAL A 322 -0.83 -33.46 33.77
C VAL A 322 -2.31 -33.86 33.88
N LYS A 323 -3.00 -34.15 32.75
CA LYS A 323 -4.39 -34.66 32.80
C LYS A 323 -4.51 -36.06 33.42
N ASN A 324 -3.48 -36.90 33.32
CA ASN A 324 -3.47 -38.22 33.95
C ASN A 324 -3.08 -38.20 35.44
N THR A 325 -2.69 -37.05 35.99
CA THR A 325 -2.35 -36.91 37.42
C THR A 325 -3.44 -36.20 38.24
N GLU A 326 -4.48 -35.66 37.60
CA GLU A 326 -5.64 -35.06 38.27
C GLU A 326 -6.81 -36.04 38.54
N GLU A 327 -6.74 -37.30 38.10
CA GLU A 327 -7.72 -38.35 38.47
C GLU A 327 -7.48 -39.00 39.85
N CYS A 328 -6.49 -38.53 40.60
CA CYS A 328 -6.31 -38.90 42.00
C CYS A 328 -6.27 -37.63 42.84
N ILE A 329 -7.44 -37.14 43.27
CA ILE A 329 -7.71 -36.51 44.58
C ILE A 329 -9.09 -35.82 44.52
N LYS A 330 -9.94 -36.21 45.48
CA LYS A 330 -11.22 -35.62 45.92
C LYS A 330 -12.50 -36.07 45.21
N GLY A 331 -13.06 -37.13 45.76
CA GLY A 331 -14.51 -37.22 45.94
C GLY A 331 -15.02 -36.25 47.01
N GLN A 332 -16.21 -35.69 46.79
CA GLN A 332 -17.36 -35.71 47.70
C GLN A 332 -18.51 -34.90 47.07
N LYS A 333 -19.66 -35.59 46.89
CA LYS A 333 -21.01 -35.07 46.59
C LYS A 333 -21.59 -34.31 47.81
N PRO A 334 -22.62 -33.43 47.69
CA PRO A 334 -24.03 -33.79 47.39
C PRO A 334 -24.68 -32.90 46.30
N GLU A 335 -25.50 -33.43 45.38
CA GLU A 335 -26.99 -33.57 45.43
C GLU A 335 -27.72 -32.21 45.55
N SER A 336 -28.71 -31.83 44.72
CA SER A 336 -29.86 -32.60 44.23
C SER A 336 -30.67 -31.80 43.17
N ALA A 337 -31.62 -32.52 42.54
CA ALA A 337 -32.82 -32.08 41.80
C ALA A 337 -32.60 -31.54 40.36
N ASP A 338 -32.63 -32.35 39.30
CA ASP A 338 -33.64 -33.32 38.80
C ASP A 338 -34.78 -32.69 38.00
N LYS A 339 -35.00 -33.30 36.82
CA LYS A 339 -36.18 -33.31 35.93
C LYS A 339 -36.58 -32.02 35.20
N SER A 340 -37.09 -32.06 33.97
CA SER A 340 -37.20 -33.06 32.91
C SER A 340 -38.11 -32.50 31.82
N ARG A 341 -38.00 -33.10 30.63
CA ARG A 341 -39.02 -33.29 29.59
C ARG A 341 -39.33 -32.11 28.66
N LEU A 342 -38.96 -32.22 27.39
CA LEU A 342 -39.49 -33.06 26.28
C LEU A 342 -40.86 -32.60 25.75
N MET A 343 -40.77 -32.07 24.53
CA MET A 343 -41.38 -32.59 23.30
C MET A 343 -42.74 -32.10 22.80
N ARG A 344 -42.72 -31.95 21.46
CA ARG A 344 -43.75 -32.23 20.45
C ARG A 344 -44.86 -31.19 20.35
N SER A 345 -45.45 -30.91 19.19
CA SER A 345 -45.28 -31.33 17.79
C SER A 345 -46.40 -30.60 17.03
N GLY A 346 -46.25 -30.34 15.73
CA GLY A 346 -47.37 -29.91 14.92
C GLY A 346 -47.01 -29.76 13.45
N ILE A 347 -47.02 -30.88 12.74
CA ILE A 347 -46.99 -30.97 11.27
C ILE A 347 -48.42 -30.77 10.77
N VAL A 348 -48.65 -29.92 9.76
CA VAL A 348 -49.58 -30.16 8.62
C VAL A 348 -49.14 -29.31 7.42
N ASN A 349 -48.90 -29.98 6.29
CA ASN A 349 -48.94 -29.51 4.89
C ASN A 349 -50.06 -30.34 4.21
N PRO A 350 -50.39 -30.19 2.91
CA PRO A 350 -50.61 -29.03 2.04
C PRO A 350 -51.92 -29.20 1.21
N THR A 351 -52.35 -28.22 0.39
CA THR A 351 -52.97 -28.46 -0.94
C THR A 351 -53.21 -27.17 -1.75
N GLU A 352 -53.19 -27.35 -3.07
CA GLU A 352 -53.25 -26.47 -4.25
C GLU A 352 -54.62 -25.73 -4.39
N VAL A 353 -54.88 -24.70 -5.23
CA VAL A 353 -54.76 -24.54 -6.70
C VAL A 353 -55.04 -23.06 -7.11
N SER A 354 -54.58 -22.67 -8.32
CA SER A 354 -55.12 -21.70 -9.31
C SER A 354 -54.57 -20.27 -9.47
N ASP A 355 -54.47 -19.96 -10.77
CA ASP A 355 -53.85 -18.88 -11.53
C ASP A 355 -54.55 -17.50 -11.49
N ASP A 356 -53.81 -16.54 -12.08
CA ASP A 356 -54.18 -15.21 -12.60
C ASP A 356 -54.27 -14.03 -11.62
N ASN A 357 -53.24 -13.15 -11.66
CA ASN A 357 -53.43 -11.78 -12.16
C ASN A 357 -52.12 -11.01 -12.31
N ILE A 358 -51.94 -10.46 -13.51
CA ILE A 358 -50.97 -9.42 -13.86
C ILE A 358 -51.30 -8.15 -13.07
N GLY A 359 -50.33 -7.59 -12.34
CA GLY A 359 -50.53 -6.32 -11.63
C GLY A 359 -49.24 -5.72 -11.08
N HIS A 360 -48.69 -4.77 -11.84
CA HIS A 360 -47.76 -3.69 -11.46
C HIS A 360 -46.69 -3.98 -10.37
N GLU A 361 -45.43 -4.05 -10.81
CA GLU A 361 -44.26 -3.89 -9.95
C GLU A 361 -44.40 -2.62 -9.09
N ARG A 362 -44.66 -2.81 -7.79
CA ARG A 362 -44.58 -1.72 -6.81
C ARG A 362 -43.12 -1.32 -6.63
N VAL A 363 -42.81 -0.10 -7.05
CA VAL A 363 -41.59 0.65 -6.70
C VAL A 363 -41.26 0.45 -5.21
N PRO A 364 -40.02 0.14 -4.81
CA PRO A 364 -39.67 0.06 -3.40
C PRO A 364 -39.86 1.43 -2.74
N SER A 365 -40.78 1.54 -1.78
CA SER A 365 -40.95 2.77 -1.00
C SER A 365 -39.74 2.98 -0.10
N TYR A 366 -38.87 3.90 -0.50
CA TYR A 366 -37.76 4.35 0.33
C TYR A 366 -38.32 5.09 1.55
N CYS A 367 -37.75 4.86 2.73
CA CYS A 367 -38.21 5.49 3.97
C CYS A 367 -37.09 6.30 4.61
N VAL A 368 -37.50 7.29 5.41
CA VAL A 368 -36.65 8.07 6.33
C VAL A 368 -37.21 7.99 7.74
N LEU A 369 -36.33 8.07 8.74
CA LEU A 369 -36.68 8.25 10.14
C LEU A 369 -36.54 9.73 10.49
N ARG A 370 -37.64 10.38 10.85
CA ARG A 370 -37.65 11.78 11.33
C ARG A 370 -37.37 11.80 12.83
N LEU A 371 -36.41 12.62 13.25
CA LEU A 371 -36.04 12.87 14.65
C LEU A 371 -35.92 14.37 14.91
N GLU A 372 -36.26 14.82 16.12
CA GLU A 372 -35.93 16.20 16.54
C GLU A 372 -34.41 16.42 16.56
N ARG A 373 -33.96 17.62 16.19
CA ARG A 373 -32.54 17.96 16.10
C ARG A 373 -31.76 17.68 17.39
N LYS A 374 -32.39 17.86 18.56
CA LYS A 374 -31.77 17.59 19.87
C LYS A 374 -31.39 16.10 20.08
N TYR A 375 -32.10 15.17 19.43
CA TYR A 375 -31.84 13.73 19.50
C TYR A 375 -31.12 13.19 18.26
N ALA A 376 -30.83 14.03 17.27
CA ALA A 376 -30.34 13.58 15.97
C ALA A 376 -28.97 12.88 16.03
N LYS A 377 -28.04 13.36 16.87
CA LYS A 377 -26.74 12.70 17.05
C LYS A 377 -26.89 11.31 17.67
N PHE A 378 -27.65 11.23 18.76
CA PHE A 378 -27.91 9.99 19.48
C PHE A 378 -28.66 8.96 18.63
N GLY A 379 -29.74 9.37 17.95
CA GLY A 379 -30.48 8.49 17.04
C GLY A 379 -29.65 8.03 15.84
N LYS A 380 -28.78 8.89 15.29
CA LYS A 380 -27.82 8.51 14.24
C LYS A 380 -26.85 7.44 14.72
N ASP A 381 -26.35 7.55 15.95
CA ASP A 381 -25.40 6.60 16.52
C ASP A 381 -26.05 5.23 16.76
N ILE A 382 -27.31 5.21 17.21
CA ILE A 382 -28.13 3.98 17.29
C ILE A 382 -28.32 3.36 15.90
N LEU A 383 -28.79 4.13 14.93
CA LEU A 383 -29.03 3.64 13.56
C LEU A 383 -27.74 3.10 12.91
N LYS A 384 -26.58 3.70 13.20
CA LYS A 384 -25.27 3.22 12.74
C LYS A 384 -24.84 1.93 13.43
N LYS A 385 -24.98 1.83 14.75
CA LYS A 385 -24.55 0.65 15.54
C LYS A 385 -25.21 -0.62 15.03
N PHE A 386 -26.52 -0.56 14.77
CA PHE A 386 -27.32 -1.72 14.35
C PHE A 386 -27.44 -1.88 12.84
N GLY A 387 -26.74 -1.06 12.04
CA GLY A 387 -26.79 -1.14 10.57
C GLY A 387 -28.18 -0.86 10.00
N TRP A 388 -28.91 0.07 10.60
CA TRP A 388 -30.24 0.51 10.17
C TRP A 388 -30.23 1.77 9.32
N LEU A 389 -29.12 2.53 9.35
CA LEU A 389 -28.89 3.72 8.54
C LEU A 389 -28.47 3.36 7.12
N ASP A 390 -29.18 3.86 6.12
CA ASP A 390 -28.78 3.75 4.72
C ASP A 390 -27.71 4.81 4.40
N LEU A 391 -26.45 4.37 4.38
CA LEU A 391 -25.28 5.24 4.13
C LEU A 391 -25.15 5.71 2.67
N THR A 392 -25.97 5.17 1.75
CA THR A 392 -25.93 5.52 0.32
C THR A 392 -26.72 6.79 0.01
N ARG A 393 -27.63 7.20 0.91
CA ARG A 393 -28.49 8.39 0.80
C ARG A 393 -28.08 9.49 1.80
N LYS A 394 -28.39 10.75 1.48
CA LYS A 394 -28.03 11.91 2.31
C LYS A 394 -29.07 12.14 3.42
N VAL A 395 -28.59 12.46 4.63
CA VAL A 395 -29.43 12.97 5.72
C VAL A 395 -29.93 14.37 5.37
N CYS A 396 -31.22 14.61 5.52
CA CYS A 396 -31.87 15.89 5.20
C CYS A 396 -32.34 16.60 6.47
N SER A 397 -32.45 17.93 6.42
CA SER A 397 -33.03 18.76 7.48
C SER A 397 -34.15 19.62 6.91
N GLU A 398 -35.19 19.88 7.71
CA GLU A 398 -36.27 20.81 7.35
C GLU A 398 -35.80 22.28 7.38
N GLU A 399 -36.48 23.20 6.70
CA GLU A 399 -36.03 24.59 6.46
C GLU A 399 -35.77 25.41 7.74
N GLU A 400 -36.37 25.04 8.88
CA GLU A 400 -36.09 25.66 10.20
C GLU A 400 -35.13 24.84 11.08
N GLY A 401 -34.61 23.72 10.57
CA GLY A 401 -33.68 22.85 11.29
C GLY A 401 -34.26 22.17 12.54
N LYS A 402 -35.58 22.16 12.72
CA LYS A 402 -36.25 21.53 13.87
C LYS A 402 -36.15 20.00 13.85
N TYR A 403 -36.25 19.40 12.66
CA TYR A 403 -36.19 17.96 12.44
C TYR A 403 -35.08 17.56 11.47
N ILE A 404 -34.54 16.36 11.69
CA ILE A 404 -33.55 15.70 10.83
C ILE A 404 -34.12 14.36 10.35
N TYR A 405 -33.99 14.10 9.05
CA TYR A 405 -34.50 12.92 8.35
C TYR A 405 -33.33 11.98 8.00
N PHE A 406 -33.32 10.80 8.62
CA PHE A 406 -32.30 9.78 8.42
C PHE A 406 -32.77 8.72 7.43
N PRO A 407 -32.08 8.51 6.29
CA PRO A 407 -32.39 7.42 5.38
C PRO A 407 -32.26 6.07 6.08
N ILE A 408 -33.31 5.25 6.08
CA ILE A 408 -33.33 3.96 6.77
C ILE A 408 -33.40 2.80 5.78
N LEU A 409 -32.75 1.70 6.14
CA LEU A 409 -32.75 0.46 5.37
C LEU A 409 -34.07 -0.31 5.56
N LYS A 410 -34.42 -1.15 4.57
CA LYS A 410 -35.71 -1.87 4.52
C LYS A 410 -35.93 -2.79 5.74
N ASN A 411 -34.87 -3.38 6.28
CA ASN A 411 -34.90 -4.19 7.51
C ASN A 411 -35.36 -3.39 8.73
N PHE A 412 -34.92 -2.14 8.87
CA PHE A 412 -35.40 -1.26 9.93
C PHE A 412 -36.88 -0.89 9.74
N CYS A 413 -37.31 -0.65 8.49
CA CYS A 413 -38.71 -0.32 8.18
C CYS A 413 -39.71 -1.40 8.64
N THR A 414 -39.29 -2.68 8.63
CA THR A 414 -40.10 -3.81 9.10
C THR A 414 -40.04 -4.00 10.61
N LEU A 415 -38.93 -3.63 11.26
CA LEU A 415 -38.74 -3.74 12.71
C LEU A 415 -39.43 -2.61 13.48
N PHE A 416 -39.40 -1.38 12.94
CA PHE A 416 -39.97 -0.20 13.56
C PHE A 416 -41.47 -0.07 13.27
N LYS A 417 -42.30 -0.55 14.20
CA LYS A 417 -43.77 -0.35 14.24
C LYS A 417 -44.12 0.85 15.12
N ASP A 418 -45.09 1.67 14.70
CA ASP A 418 -45.47 2.93 15.36
C ASP A 418 -46.22 2.74 16.70
N THR A 419 -46.63 1.52 17.04
CA THR A 419 -47.31 1.19 18.29
C THR A 419 -46.34 0.75 19.40
N MET A 420 -46.41 1.44 20.55
CA MET A 420 -45.75 1.05 21.80
C MET A 420 -46.35 -0.25 22.34
N THR A 421 -45.52 -1.17 22.83
CA THR A 421 -46.00 -2.29 23.67
C THR A 421 -46.03 -1.82 25.13
N GLY A 422 -47.17 -2.05 25.79
CA GLY A 422 -47.66 -1.26 26.93
C GLY A 422 -46.96 -1.43 28.29
N GLU A 423 -45.73 -1.94 28.37
CA GLU A 423 -45.04 -2.12 29.66
C GLU A 423 -43.91 -1.11 29.92
N LEU A 424 -43.44 -0.37 28.91
CA LEU A 424 -42.33 0.59 29.06
C LEU A 424 -42.74 2.08 29.03
N ALA A 425 -44.00 2.38 28.67
CA ALA A 425 -44.51 3.75 28.58
C ALA A 425 -44.49 4.46 29.95
N ASP A 426 -44.77 3.71 31.03
CA ASP A 426 -44.80 4.24 32.39
C ASP A 426 -43.40 4.45 33.00
N ILE A 427 -42.40 3.67 32.55
CA ILE A 427 -41.02 3.77 33.04
C ILE A 427 -40.32 5.00 32.43
N LEU A 428 -40.60 5.33 31.17
CA LEU A 428 -40.00 6.45 30.45
C LEU A 428 -40.66 7.80 30.74
N ALA A 429 -41.93 7.80 31.18
CA ALA A 429 -42.62 9.01 31.63
C ALA A 429 -42.06 9.59 32.94
N ALA A 430 -41.32 8.77 33.72
CA ALA A 430 -40.85 9.14 35.06
C ALA A 430 -39.41 9.68 35.12
N GLN A 431 -38.60 9.61 34.05
CA GLN A 431 -37.22 10.13 34.04
C GLN A 431 -36.86 10.85 32.72
N PRO A 432 -36.43 12.12 32.76
CA PRO A 432 -35.95 12.80 31.57
C PRO A 432 -34.59 12.21 31.16
N ILE A 433 -34.56 11.46 30.07
CA ILE A 433 -33.32 10.96 29.47
C ILE A 433 -32.58 12.15 28.83
N GLY A 434 -31.58 12.67 29.55
CA GLY A 434 -30.62 13.61 28.99
C GLY A 434 -29.67 12.91 27.99
N PRO A 435 -29.17 13.61 26.96
CA PRO A 435 -28.30 13.05 25.93
C PRO A 435 -26.93 12.52 26.43
N GLU A 436 -26.62 12.68 27.72
CA GLU A 436 -25.35 12.27 28.33
C GLU A 436 -25.44 10.97 29.15
N SER A 437 -26.63 10.38 29.40
CA SER A 437 -26.77 9.26 30.34
C SER A 437 -26.80 7.84 29.74
N LEU A 438 -26.76 7.68 28.41
CA LEU A 438 -26.72 6.34 27.77
C LEU A 438 -25.47 6.17 26.90
N LEU A 439 -24.48 5.46 27.44
CA LEU A 439 -23.39 4.92 26.64
C LEU A 439 -23.97 3.90 25.65
N VAL A 440 -24.02 4.27 24.36
CA VAL A 440 -24.54 3.47 23.24
C VAL A 440 -23.88 2.08 23.13
N LYS A 441 -22.78 1.82 23.84
CA LYS A 441 -22.02 0.56 23.78
C LYS A 441 -22.81 -0.68 24.23
N ASP A 442 -23.71 -0.56 25.21
CA ASP A 442 -24.34 -1.76 25.85
C ASP A 442 -25.86 -1.91 25.64
N ILE A 443 -26.46 -1.08 24.78
CA ILE A 443 -27.90 -1.18 24.44
C ILE A 443 -28.18 -2.40 23.54
N SER A 444 -29.24 -3.17 23.86
CA SER A 444 -29.80 -4.27 23.06
C SER A 444 -30.70 -3.77 21.92
N GLU A 445 -31.00 -4.63 20.93
CA GLU A 445 -31.78 -4.24 19.74
C GLU A 445 -33.20 -3.75 20.06
N THR A 446 -33.88 -4.39 21.02
CA THR A 446 -35.23 -3.99 21.47
C THR A 446 -35.20 -2.66 22.22
N ALA A 447 -34.27 -2.51 23.17
CA ALA A 447 -34.09 -1.26 23.91
C ALA A 447 -33.74 -0.09 22.98
N ALA A 448 -32.98 -0.33 21.90
CA ALA A 448 -32.67 0.69 20.89
C ALA A 448 -33.92 1.18 20.12
N LEU A 449 -34.82 0.27 19.73
CA LEU A 449 -36.07 0.64 19.06
C LEU A 449 -36.99 1.44 19.98
N ASP A 450 -37.12 1.04 21.25
CA ASP A 450 -37.94 1.74 22.23
C ASP A 450 -37.36 3.11 22.58
N THR A 451 -36.03 3.21 22.67
CA THR A 451 -35.33 4.48 22.89
C THR A 451 -35.54 5.45 21.73
N LEU A 452 -35.49 4.97 20.47
CA LEU A 452 -35.79 5.81 19.31
C LEU A 452 -37.23 6.32 19.33
N ARG A 453 -38.20 5.49 19.72
CA ARG A 453 -39.60 5.92 19.88
C ARG A 453 -39.77 6.96 21.00
N ALA A 454 -39.09 6.76 22.14
CA ALA A 454 -39.08 7.71 23.26
C ALA A 454 -38.49 9.08 22.85
N CYS A 455 -37.55 9.10 21.91
CA CYS A 455 -37.01 10.31 21.29
C CYS A 455 -37.95 10.95 20.23
N GLY A 456 -39.17 10.45 20.07
CA GLY A 456 -40.15 10.94 19.11
C GLY A 456 -39.85 10.56 17.66
N ALA A 457 -39.09 9.47 17.42
CA ALA A 457 -38.77 9.02 16.06
C ALA A 457 -40.03 8.56 15.30
N THR A 458 -40.26 9.11 14.12
CA THR A 458 -41.40 8.72 13.26
C THR A 458 -40.91 8.31 11.88
N LYS A 459 -41.41 7.18 11.38
CA LYS A 459 -41.09 6.66 10.05
C LYS A 459 -41.94 7.39 8.99
N LEU A 460 -41.30 7.87 7.93
CA LEU A 460 -41.94 8.58 6.82
C LEU A 460 -41.43 8.05 5.48
N GLU A 461 -42.22 8.25 4.42
CA GLU A 461 -41.79 7.99 3.05
C GLU A 461 -40.76 9.04 2.59
N ASP A 462 -39.69 8.57 1.94
CA ASP A 462 -38.60 9.42 1.46
C ASP A 462 -38.96 10.07 0.12
N LYS A 463 -39.41 11.32 0.18
CA LYS A 463 -39.77 12.11 -1.00
C LYS A 463 -38.57 12.72 -1.72
N VAL A 464 -37.34 12.59 -1.21
CA VAL A 464 -36.14 13.26 -1.75
C VAL A 464 -35.04 12.25 -2.05
N ILE A 465 -35.14 11.58 -3.20
CA ILE A 465 -34.11 10.64 -3.66
C ILE A 465 -32.93 11.43 -4.27
N LYS A 466 -31.88 11.69 -3.47
CA LYS A 466 -30.55 12.12 -3.97
C LYS A 466 -29.57 10.96 -3.89
N VAL A 467 -29.40 10.23 -5.00
CA VAL A 467 -28.44 9.11 -5.11
C VAL A 467 -27.01 9.63 -5.21
N LYS A 468 -26.11 9.08 -4.39
CA LYS A 468 -24.68 9.30 -4.49
C LYS A 468 -24.12 8.46 -5.65
N ARG A 469 -23.84 9.05 -6.83
CA ARG A 469 -23.00 8.38 -7.85
C ARG A 469 -21.61 8.15 -7.26
N ALA A 470 -21.05 6.96 -7.45
CA ALA A 470 -19.66 6.69 -7.08
C ALA A 470 -18.75 7.72 -7.80
N PRO A 471 -17.73 8.28 -7.13
CA PRO A 471 -16.86 9.25 -7.78
C PRO A 471 -16.15 8.57 -8.96
N VAL A 472 -16.48 9.01 -10.18
CA VAL A 472 -15.79 8.60 -11.41
C VAL A 472 -14.33 9.01 -11.27
N SER A 473 -13.41 8.08 -11.54
CA SER A 473 -11.98 8.41 -11.46
C SER A 473 -11.66 9.53 -12.47
N PRO A 474 -10.77 10.48 -12.15
CA PRO A 474 -10.39 11.56 -13.07
C PRO A 474 -9.98 11.08 -14.47
N LEU A 475 -9.30 9.93 -14.53
CA LEU A 475 -8.92 9.28 -15.79
C LEU A 475 -10.15 8.78 -16.57
N GLN A 476 -11.11 8.18 -15.88
CA GLN A 476 -12.34 7.70 -16.51
C GLN A 476 -13.20 8.86 -17.00
N ALA A 477 -13.33 9.92 -16.21
CA ALA A 477 -14.02 11.15 -16.61
C ALA A 477 -13.37 11.77 -17.86
N MET A 478 -12.03 11.84 -17.88
CA MET A 478 -11.29 12.33 -19.04
C MET A 478 -11.49 11.45 -20.26
N LYS A 479 -11.42 10.12 -20.11
CA LYS A 479 -11.65 9.18 -21.22
C LYS A 479 -13.03 9.34 -21.83
N GLU A 480 -14.07 9.41 -21.00
CA GLU A 480 -15.45 9.57 -21.46
C GLU A 480 -15.64 10.92 -22.16
N ALA A 481 -15.14 12.01 -21.58
CA ALA A 481 -15.30 13.34 -22.13
C ALA A 481 -14.52 13.52 -23.44
N VAL A 482 -13.27 13.02 -23.50
CA VAL A 482 -12.45 13.08 -24.72
C VAL A 482 -12.99 12.13 -25.79
N ALA A 483 -13.50 10.94 -25.44
CA ALA A 483 -14.13 10.04 -26.40
C ALA A 483 -15.36 10.68 -27.07
N SER A 484 -16.18 11.39 -26.29
CA SER A 484 -17.29 12.16 -26.84
C SER A 484 -16.82 13.26 -27.79
N LEU A 485 -15.73 13.96 -27.46
CA LEU A 485 -15.17 15.01 -28.31
C LEU A 485 -14.60 14.45 -29.62
N VAL A 486 -13.88 13.33 -29.55
CA VAL A 486 -13.32 12.60 -30.71
C VAL A 486 -14.46 12.14 -31.63
N GLY A 487 -15.50 11.52 -31.08
CA GLY A 487 -16.67 11.06 -31.84
C GLY A 487 -17.42 12.19 -32.54
N ASN A 488 -17.64 13.31 -31.86
CA ASN A 488 -18.35 14.47 -32.41
C ASN A 488 -17.59 15.17 -33.56
N ASN A 489 -16.26 15.03 -33.60
CA ASN A 489 -15.40 15.66 -34.61
C ASN A 489 -14.88 14.68 -35.67
N GLY A 490 -15.38 13.43 -35.69
CA GLY A 490 -14.99 12.43 -36.68
C GLY A 490 -13.52 11.99 -36.59
N LEU A 491 -12.89 12.16 -35.42
CA LEU A 491 -11.50 11.76 -35.20
C LEU A 491 -11.37 10.25 -34.91
N PRO A 492 -10.24 9.61 -35.23
CA PRO A 492 -10.04 8.18 -34.96
C PRO A 492 -10.06 7.83 -33.47
N LEU A 493 -10.77 6.76 -33.08
CA LEU A 493 -10.86 6.31 -31.69
C LEU A 493 -9.53 5.83 -31.09
N HIS A 494 -8.57 5.40 -31.91
CA HIS A 494 -7.25 4.96 -31.43
C HIS A 494 -6.46 6.09 -30.76
N LEU A 495 -6.79 7.36 -31.04
CA LEU A 495 -6.19 8.51 -30.38
C LEU A 495 -6.36 8.45 -28.85
N LEU A 496 -7.44 7.83 -28.36
CA LEU A 496 -7.68 7.65 -26.91
C LEU A 496 -6.60 6.81 -26.21
N GLU A 497 -5.76 6.08 -26.94
CA GLU A 497 -4.60 5.36 -26.40
C GLU A 497 -3.48 6.32 -25.96
N GLU A 498 -3.41 7.54 -26.50
CA GLU A 498 -2.43 8.56 -26.12
C GLU A 498 -2.80 9.34 -24.84
N LEU A 499 -3.98 9.07 -24.28
CA LEU A 499 -4.45 9.75 -23.07
C LEU A 499 -3.50 9.45 -21.89
N PRO A 500 -3.09 10.49 -21.13
CA PRO A 500 -2.20 10.30 -19.99
C PRO A 500 -2.88 9.46 -18.90
N SER A 501 -2.22 8.38 -18.47
CA SER A 501 -2.63 7.63 -17.28
C SER A 501 -2.12 8.25 -15.97
N ARG A 502 -1.20 9.24 -16.05
CA ARG A 502 -0.59 9.96 -14.93
C ARG A 502 -0.25 11.39 -15.32
N TRP A 503 -0.32 12.29 -14.35
CA TRP A 503 0.11 13.68 -14.46
C TRP A 503 0.66 14.14 -13.10
N GLN A 504 1.46 15.19 -13.10
CA GLN A 504 1.99 15.81 -11.88
C GLN A 504 1.21 17.07 -11.55
N ARG A 505 1.33 17.57 -10.32
CA ARG A 505 0.84 18.90 -9.95
C ARG A 505 2.00 19.74 -9.49
N LEU A 506 2.13 20.93 -10.06
CA LEU A 506 3.12 21.93 -9.67
C LEU A 506 2.36 23.20 -9.28
N GLY A 507 2.19 23.40 -7.98
CA GLY A 507 1.26 24.40 -7.46
C GLY A 507 -0.17 24.10 -7.91
N ASP A 508 -0.78 25.07 -8.57
CA ASP A 508 -2.11 25.03 -9.15
C ASP A 508 -2.16 24.50 -10.59
N ILE A 509 -1.00 24.28 -11.24
CA ILE A 509 -0.93 23.72 -12.60
C ILE A 509 -0.87 22.19 -12.55
N ALA A 510 -1.72 21.52 -13.35
CA ALA A 510 -1.54 20.11 -13.68
C ALA A 510 -0.60 19.93 -14.88
N LEU A 511 0.43 19.09 -14.73
CA LEU A 511 1.46 18.83 -15.72
C LEU A 511 1.26 17.47 -16.39
N LEU A 512 0.89 17.50 -17.66
CA LEU A 512 0.81 16.31 -18.51
C LEU A 512 2.21 15.86 -18.96
N PRO A 513 2.46 14.55 -19.08
CA PRO A 513 3.68 14.03 -19.67
C PRO A 513 3.91 14.58 -21.09
N VAL A 514 5.19 14.76 -21.46
CA VAL A 514 5.58 15.12 -22.85
C VAL A 514 5.08 14.10 -23.88
N THR A 515 4.75 12.89 -23.43
CA THR A 515 4.27 11.81 -24.31
C THR A 515 2.77 11.86 -24.59
N SER A 516 2.04 12.81 -24.05
CA SER A 516 0.59 12.91 -24.18
C SER A 516 0.18 13.75 -25.38
N PHE A 517 -0.86 13.28 -26.10
CA PHE A 517 -1.46 13.98 -27.24
C PHE A 517 -0.41 14.34 -28.31
N LYS A 518 0.27 13.32 -28.84
CA LYS A 518 1.36 13.50 -29.82
C LYS A 518 0.86 13.56 -31.26
N ASP A 519 -0.25 12.88 -31.54
CA ASP A 519 -0.79 12.87 -32.89
C ASP A 519 -1.25 14.28 -33.31
N PRO A 520 -0.83 14.80 -34.48
CA PRO A 520 -1.27 16.10 -34.98
C PRO A 520 -2.79 16.23 -35.15
N ALA A 521 -3.53 15.13 -35.23
CA ALA A 521 -4.99 15.14 -35.27
C ALA A 521 -5.62 15.82 -34.04
N TRP A 522 -4.90 15.87 -32.90
CA TRP A 522 -5.36 16.60 -31.71
C TRP A 522 -5.42 18.11 -31.91
N ASP A 523 -4.62 18.69 -32.82
CA ASP A 523 -4.59 20.12 -33.08
C ASP A 523 -5.93 20.62 -33.64
N VAL A 524 -6.68 19.74 -34.33
CA VAL A 524 -8.02 20.02 -34.87
C VAL A 524 -9.01 20.36 -33.77
N VAL A 525 -8.88 19.71 -32.60
CA VAL A 525 -9.82 19.85 -31.47
C VAL A 525 -9.17 20.53 -30.24
N ALA A 526 -7.94 21.01 -30.35
CA ALA A 526 -7.14 21.50 -29.22
C ALA A 526 -7.88 22.55 -28.37
N LYS A 527 -8.58 23.48 -29.01
CA LYS A 527 -9.33 24.56 -28.34
C LYS A 527 -10.39 24.03 -27.38
N ASP A 528 -11.11 22.99 -27.77
CA ASP A 528 -12.18 22.39 -26.98
C ASP A 528 -11.67 21.24 -26.09
N LEU A 529 -10.56 20.60 -26.48
CA LEU A 529 -9.92 19.50 -25.78
C LEU A 529 -9.38 19.91 -24.41
N TRP A 530 -8.58 20.98 -24.35
CA TRP A 530 -7.84 21.30 -23.13
C TRP A 530 -8.72 21.69 -21.95
N PRO A 531 -9.79 22.50 -22.10
CA PRO A 531 -10.74 22.75 -21.02
C PRO A 531 -11.41 21.47 -20.51
N VAL A 532 -11.77 20.56 -21.42
CA VAL A 532 -12.37 19.26 -21.07
C VAL A 532 -11.39 18.40 -20.27
N VAL A 533 -10.13 18.31 -20.70
CA VAL A 533 -9.09 17.57 -19.98
C VAL A 533 -8.86 18.18 -18.60
N ALA A 534 -8.69 19.50 -18.51
CA ALA A 534 -8.47 20.21 -17.25
C ALA A 534 -9.62 19.99 -16.25
N GLN A 535 -10.87 20.14 -16.71
CA GLN A 535 -12.06 19.90 -15.90
C GLN A 535 -12.14 18.44 -15.42
N SER A 536 -11.86 17.49 -16.31
CA SER A 536 -11.90 16.05 -15.99
C SER A 536 -10.90 15.65 -14.92
N ILE A 537 -9.74 16.30 -14.88
CA ILE A 537 -8.71 16.05 -13.86
C ILE A 537 -8.77 17.00 -12.66
N GLY A 538 -9.80 17.85 -12.61
CA GLY A 538 -10.02 18.81 -11.52
C GLY A 538 -8.93 19.87 -11.42
N ALA A 539 -8.37 20.31 -12.55
CA ALA A 539 -7.35 21.36 -12.63
C ALA A 539 -7.95 22.64 -13.24
N SER A 540 -7.58 23.79 -12.68
CA SER A 540 -7.91 25.12 -13.24
C SER A 540 -6.92 25.54 -14.33
N ARG A 541 -5.67 25.08 -14.22
CA ARG A 541 -4.60 25.33 -15.18
C ARG A 541 -3.95 24.01 -15.60
N LEU A 542 -3.60 23.92 -16.87
CA LEU A 542 -3.07 22.72 -17.50
C LEU A 542 -1.84 23.08 -18.33
N ALA A 543 -0.81 22.27 -18.21
CA ALA A 543 0.38 22.41 -19.03
C ALA A 543 0.93 21.04 -19.42
N ARG A 544 1.75 21.00 -20.46
CA ARG A 544 2.46 19.81 -20.91
C ARG A 544 3.96 20.00 -20.69
N GLN A 545 4.61 18.95 -20.19
CA GLN A 545 6.05 18.93 -20.00
C GLN A 545 6.77 19.02 -21.35
N GLY A 546 7.83 19.82 -21.42
CA GLY A 546 8.75 19.86 -22.54
C GLY A 546 10.19 19.50 -22.13
N PRO A 547 11.07 19.21 -23.10
CA PRO A 547 12.48 18.93 -22.84
C PRO A 547 13.23 20.18 -22.35
N ILE A 548 14.11 20.03 -21.38
CA ILE A 548 14.93 21.16 -20.90
C ILE A 548 15.87 21.65 -22.01
N ALA A 549 15.86 22.95 -22.29
CA ALA A 549 16.67 23.54 -23.35
C ALA A 549 18.17 23.46 -23.01
N SER A 550 19.01 23.20 -24.02
CA SER A 550 20.46 23.12 -23.88
C SER A 550 21.15 24.49 -24.01
N THR A 551 20.54 25.54 -23.46
CA THR A 551 20.98 26.96 -23.54
C THR A 551 22.04 27.34 -22.51
N GLY A 552 22.54 26.38 -21.71
CA GLY A 552 23.46 26.61 -20.60
C GLY A 552 22.76 27.00 -19.28
N THR A 553 21.58 27.61 -19.35
CA THR A 553 20.73 28.00 -18.21
C THR A 553 19.67 26.96 -17.84
N ARG A 554 19.55 25.88 -18.62
CA ARG A 554 18.60 24.77 -18.42
C ARG A 554 17.14 25.24 -18.38
N ASP A 555 16.78 26.06 -19.35
CA ASP A 555 15.45 26.67 -19.42
C ASP A 555 14.35 25.60 -19.59
N SER A 556 13.20 25.87 -18.96
CA SER A 556 12.01 25.07 -19.16
C SER A 556 11.42 25.31 -20.56
N THR A 557 10.83 24.28 -21.16
CA THR A 557 10.03 24.39 -22.40
C THR A 557 8.59 23.92 -22.17
N LEU A 558 8.15 24.00 -20.91
CA LEU A 558 6.80 23.67 -20.50
C LEU A 558 5.78 24.53 -21.25
N GLU A 559 4.77 23.87 -21.81
CA GLU A 559 3.75 24.47 -22.66
C GLU A 559 2.46 24.65 -21.87
N ILE A 560 1.95 25.88 -21.75
CA ILE A 560 0.65 26.13 -21.14
C ILE A 560 -0.45 25.77 -22.13
N LEU A 561 -1.32 24.85 -21.74
CA LEU A 561 -2.48 24.39 -22.53
C LEU A 561 -3.78 25.06 -22.06
N VAL A 562 -3.91 25.29 -20.75
CA VAL A 562 -5.00 26.06 -20.13
C VAL A 562 -4.42 26.96 -19.04
N GLY A 563 -4.71 28.25 -19.13
CA GLY A 563 -4.19 29.27 -18.21
C GLY A 563 -3.53 30.42 -18.96
N ASP A 564 -3.14 31.43 -18.20
CA ASP A 564 -2.69 32.73 -18.68
C ASP A 564 -1.17 32.93 -18.58
N ASN A 565 -0.52 32.28 -17.61
CA ASN A 565 0.93 32.37 -17.42
C ASN A 565 1.52 31.06 -16.85
N GLY A 566 2.83 31.03 -16.62
CA GLY A 566 3.55 29.89 -16.03
C GLY A 566 3.87 30.02 -14.54
N TRP A 567 3.48 31.13 -13.89
CA TRP A 567 3.82 31.39 -12.50
C TRP A 567 3.08 30.44 -11.57
N VAL A 568 3.83 29.82 -10.65
CA VAL A 568 3.31 28.85 -9.68
C VAL A 568 3.90 29.08 -8.31
N GLU A 569 3.13 28.68 -7.30
CA GLU A 569 3.61 28.60 -5.92
C GLU A 569 3.66 27.13 -5.48
N HIS A 570 4.82 26.71 -4.99
CA HIS A 570 5.06 25.35 -4.55
C HIS A 570 5.68 25.35 -3.15
N ARG A 571 5.06 24.63 -2.22
CA ARG A 571 5.57 24.49 -0.86
C ARG A 571 6.26 23.14 -0.68
N GLU A 572 7.53 23.18 -0.28
CA GLU A 572 8.37 22.00 -0.05
C GLU A 572 9.18 22.18 1.24
N ASN A 573 9.18 21.20 2.16
CA ASN A 573 9.93 21.25 3.43
C ASN A 573 9.70 22.53 4.27
N GLY A 574 8.50 23.12 4.17
CA GLY A 574 8.14 24.36 4.86
C GLY A 574 8.61 25.64 4.16
N ILE A 575 9.26 25.54 3.00
CA ILE A 575 9.74 26.67 2.18
C ILE A 575 8.77 26.87 1.02
N LEU A 576 8.47 28.13 0.70
CA LEU A 576 7.64 28.50 -0.43
C LEU A 576 8.53 28.88 -1.63
N TYR A 577 8.31 28.24 -2.77
CA TYR A 577 8.98 28.52 -4.04
C TYR A 577 7.96 29.10 -5.02
N SER A 578 8.21 30.30 -5.50
CA SER A 578 7.44 31.08 -6.45
C SER A 578 8.30 31.31 -7.68
N PHE A 579 7.88 30.80 -8.84
CA PHE A 579 8.67 30.88 -10.07
C PHE A 579 7.80 30.66 -11.32
N ASP A 580 8.29 31.10 -12.47
CA ASP A 580 7.69 30.79 -13.76
C ASP A 580 8.12 29.40 -14.23
N ALA A 581 7.20 28.42 -14.20
CA ALA A 581 7.45 27.05 -14.63
C ALA A 581 7.68 26.90 -16.14
N THR A 582 7.32 27.90 -16.95
CA THR A 582 7.61 27.94 -18.40
C THR A 582 9.02 28.45 -18.70
N LYS A 583 9.69 29.05 -17.72
CA LYS A 583 11.05 29.60 -17.87
C LYS A 583 12.08 28.87 -17.04
N CYS A 584 11.73 28.52 -15.81
CA CYS A 584 12.62 27.86 -14.86
C CYS A 584 12.27 26.38 -14.72
N MET A 585 13.29 25.52 -14.75
CA MET A 585 13.13 24.14 -14.31
C MET A 585 12.76 24.09 -12.82
N PHE A 586 12.02 23.06 -12.39
CA PHE A 586 11.88 22.65 -10.99
C PHE A 586 12.16 21.16 -10.81
N SER A 587 13.16 20.79 -10.00
CA SER A 587 13.51 19.38 -9.76
C SER A 587 12.88 18.82 -8.49
N TRP A 588 11.80 18.05 -8.65
CA TRP A 588 11.16 17.27 -7.57
C TRP A 588 12.07 16.20 -6.94
N GLY A 589 12.98 15.64 -7.74
CA GLY A 589 13.76 14.47 -7.31
C GLY A 589 14.83 14.77 -6.25
N ASN A 590 15.11 16.04 -5.94
CA ASN A 590 16.14 16.42 -4.98
C ASN A 590 15.58 16.67 -3.57
N LEU A 591 14.32 16.28 -3.31
CA LEU A 591 13.63 16.52 -2.04
C LEU A 591 14.44 16.07 -0.81
N SER A 592 14.99 14.85 -0.84
CA SER A 592 15.81 14.30 0.24
C SER A 592 17.09 15.10 0.47
N GLU A 593 17.73 15.54 -0.61
CA GLU A 593 18.98 16.30 -0.53
C GLU A 593 18.78 17.72 -0.03
N LYS A 594 17.71 18.39 -0.47
CA LYS A 594 17.33 19.70 0.08
C LYS A 594 17.01 19.59 1.58
N LEU A 595 16.37 18.50 1.99
CA LEU A 595 16.10 18.23 3.41
C LEU A 595 17.39 17.94 4.19
N ARG A 596 18.35 17.24 3.60
CA ARG A 596 19.68 17.01 4.19
C ARG A 596 20.41 18.34 4.41
N MET A 597 20.47 19.19 3.38
CA MET A 597 21.03 20.54 3.48
C MET A 597 20.32 21.39 4.54
N ALA A 598 18.99 21.31 4.60
CA ALA A 598 18.17 22.00 5.59
C ALA A 598 18.43 21.55 7.04
N ASN A 599 18.94 20.33 7.25
CA ASN A 599 19.21 19.76 8.58
C ASN A 599 20.66 19.98 9.06
N LEU A 600 21.50 20.62 8.26
CA LEU A 600 22.83 21.02 8.70
C LEU A 600 22.73 22.10 9.79
N ASN A 601 23.69 22.14 10.70
CA ASN A 601 23.83 23.26 11.61
C ASN A 601 24.81 24.26 11.00
N CYS A 602 24.27 25.28 10.34
CA CYS A 602 25.04 26.34 9.68
C CYS A 602 25.00 27.65 10.48
N LYS A 603 24.67 27.62 11.77
CA LYS A 603 24.69 28.82 12.61
C LYS A 603 26.09 29.44 12.57
N ASP A 604 26.13 30.75 12.34
CA ASP A 604 27.36 31.55 12.18
C ASP A 604 28.19 31.25 10.90
N GLU A 605 27.76 30.31 10.06
CA GLU A 605 28.43 30.01 8.78
C GLU A 605 28.01 30.98 7.66
N ILE A 606 29.01 31.39 6.88
CA ILE A 606 28.84 32.06 5.58
C ILE A 606 28.94 31.00 4.49
N ILE A 607 27.95 30.96 3.60
CA ILE A 607 27.84 29.97 2.52
C ILE A 607 27.89 30.67 1.17
N VAL A 608 28.53 30.05 0.18
CA VAL A 608 28.48 30.47 -1.23
C VAL A 608 27.77 29.38 -2.03
N ASP A 609 26.63 29.69 -2.63
CA ASP A 609 25.89 28.83 -3.55
C ASP A 609 26.21 29.27 -4.99
N LEU A 610 27.00 28.47 -5.71
CA LEU A 610 27.51 28.85 -7.04
C LEU A 610 26.46 28.70 -8.17
N PHE A 611 25.33 28.02 -7.88
CA PHE A 611 24.27 27.72 -8.84
C PHE A 611 22.91 27.81 -8.16
N ALA A 612 22.55 29.01 -7.69
CA ALA A 612 21.42 29.19 -6.79
C ALA A 612 20.07 28.83 -7.42
N GLY A 613 19.91 29.00 -8.74
CA GLY A 613 18.64 28.84 -9.43
C GLY A 613 17.56 29.72 -8.81
N ILE A 614 16.39 29.15 -8.58
CA ILE A 614 15.30 29.81 -7.87
C ILE A 614 15.48 29.80 -6.33
N GLY A 615 16.64 29.37 -5.84
CA GLY A 615 16.94 29.21 -4.42
C GLY A 615 16.90 27.76 -3.93
N TYR A 616 17.26 26.79 -4.77
CA TYR A 616 17.12 25.35 -4.47
C TYR A 616 17.80 24.90 -3.18
N PHE A 617 19.02 25.39 -2.93
CA PHE A 617 19.80 25.10 -1.73
C PHE A 617 20.00 26.36 -0.87
N THR A 618 20.11 27.54 -1.49
CA THR A 618 20.08 28.84 -0.82
C THR A 618 18.95 28.96 0.22
N LEU A 619 17.70 28.64 -0.13
CA LEU A 619 16.57 28.76 0.81
C LEU A 619 16.64 27.73 1.95
N PRO A 620 16.91 26.43 1.71
CA PRO A 620 17.19 25.47 2.79
C PRO A 620 18.26 25.93 3.78
N PHE A 621 19.38 26.49 3.29
CA PHE A 621 20.43 27.01 4.16
C PHE A 621 19.97 28.17 5.04
N LEU A 622 19.21 29.11 4.47
CA LEU A 622 18.75 30.31 5.18
C LEU A 622 17.61 30.02 6.16
N THR A 623 16.60 29.26 5.74
CA THR A 623 15.34 29.09 6.47
C THR A 623 15.40 27.98 7.52
N ARG A 624 16.23 26.96 7.31
CA ARG A 624 16.26 25.74 8.15
C ARG A 624 17.61 25.50 8.79
N ALA A 625 18.70 25.53 8.00
CA ALA A 625 20.04 25.27 8.52
C ALA A 625 20.59 26.42 9.39
N GLY A 626 19.97 27.61 9.29
CA GLY A 626 20.32 28.77 10.09
C GLY A 626 21.59 29.50 9.66
N ALA A 627 21.95 29.43 8.37
CA ALA A 627 23.12 30.13 7.81
C ALA A 627 23.10 31.63 8.16
N LYS A 628 24.27 32.17 8.54
CA LYS A 628 24.42 33.59 8.88
C LYS A 628 24.24 34.48 7.64
N LEU A 629 24.84 34.07 6.53
CA LEU A 629 24.81 34.78 5.26
C LEU A 629 24.97 33.77 4.12
N VAL A 630 24.21 33.94 3.04
CA VAL A 630 24.41 33.18 1.79
C VAL A 630 24.71 34.14 0.65
N TYR A 631 25.80 33.90 -0.08
CA TYR A 631 26.03 34.50 -1.39
C TYR A 631 25.47 33.55 -2.45
N ALA A 632 24.46 34.00 -3.19
CA ALA A 632 23.74 33.21 -4.17
C ALA A 632 24.10 33.68 -5.59
N CYS A 633 24.91 32.90 -6.31
CA CYS A 633 25.30 33.19 -7.69
C CYS A 633 24.28 32.60 -8.66
N GLU A 634 23.74 33.43 -9.56
CA GLU A 634 22.81 32.98 -10.60
C GLU A 634 22.88 33.92 -11.82
N TRP A 635 22.79 33.34 -13.02
CA TRP A 635 22.93 34.07 -14.29
C TRP A 635 21.68 34.02 -15.18
N ASN A 636 20.73 33.12 -14.89
CA ASN A 636 19.46 33.06 -15.60
C ASN A 636 18.56 34.18 -15.08
N PRO A 637 18.15 35.15 -15.93
CA PRO A 637 17.34 36.30 -15.50
C PRO A 637 15.99 35.88 -14.91
N HIS A 638 15.37 34.81 -15.42
CA HIS A 638 14.11 34.30 -14.89
C HIS A 638 14.28 33.62 -13.53
N ALA A 639 15.39 32.89 -13.34
CA ALA A 639 15.71 32.29 -12.05
C ALA A 639 16.06 33.35 -11.01
N LEU A 640 16.73 34.44 -11.41
CA LEU A 640 17.02 35.59 -10.56
C LEU A 640 15.76 36.29 -10.07
N GLU A 641 14.78 36.51 -10.96
CA GLU A 641 13.48 37.08 -10.58
C GLU A 641 12.78 36.18 -9.55
N ALA A 642 12.73 34.88 -9.80
CA ALA A 642 12.16 33.91 -8.88
C ALA A 642 12.91 33.85 -7.54
N LEU A 643 14.24 33.82 -7.55
CA LEU A 643 15.08 33.79 -6.34
C LEU A 643 14.81 35.00 -5.46
N ARG A 644 14.79 36.21 -6.03
CA ARG A 644 14.47 37.44 -5.29
C ARG A 644 13.09 37.38 -4.65
N ARG A 645 12.10 36.90 -5.40
CA ARG A 645 10.74 36.72 -4.88
C ARG A 645 10.71 35.72 -3.73
N ASN A 646 11.43 34.61 -3.87
CA ASN A 646 11.47 33.56 -2.85
C ASN A 646 12.19 34.00 -1.59
N LEU A 647 13.27 34.77 -1.70
CA LEU A 647 13.95 35.37 -0.54
C LEU A 647 13.02 36.31 0.24
N SER A 648 12.21 37.10 -0.46
CA SER A 648 11.22 38.00 0.13
C SER A 648 10.09 37.24 0.82
N VAL A 649 9.45 36.29 0.10
CA VAL A 649 8.29 35.53 0.58
C VAL A 649 8.62 34.60 1.76
N ASN A 650 9.87 34.14 1.87
CA ASN A 650 10.32 33.36 3.02
C ASN A 650 11.00 34.21 4.11
N GLU A 651 10.99 35.55 3.99
CA GLU A 651 11.52 36.48 5.01
C GLU A 651 13.00 36.24 5.35
N VAL A 652 13.84 35.99 4.33
CA VAL A 652 15.29 35.73 4.52
C VAL A 652 16.18 36.56 3.59
N GLY A 653 15.62 37.56 2.92
CA GLY A 653 16.36 38.41 1.99
C GLY A 653 17.47 39.26 2.64
N ASP A 654 17.34 39.58 3.93
CA ASP A 654 18.34 40.31 4.72
C ASP A 654 19.65 39.51 4.92
N ARG A 655 19.57 38.18 4.84
CA ARG A 655 20.71 37.26 4.99
C ARG A 655 21.19 36.67 3.67
N CYS A 656 20.77 37.21 2.54
CA CYS A 656 21.19 36.72 1.22
C CYS A 656 21.72 37.85 0.33
N VAL A 657 22.91 37.65 -0.26
CA VAL A 657 23.46 38.53 -1.30
C VAL A 657 23.34 37.82 -2.64
N VAL A 658 22.47 38.32 -3.52
CA VAL A 658 22.31 37.78 -4.87
C VAL A 658 23.39 38.37 -5.78
N LEU A 659 24.16 37.51 -6.43
CA LEU A 659 25.25 37.85 -7.33
C LEU A 659 24.89 37.45 -8.75
N GLU A 660 24.51 38.44 -9.54
CA GLU A 660 24.01 38.24 -10.91
C GLU A 660 25.15 38.03 -11.90
N GLY A 661 25.12 36.91 -12.62
CA GLY A 661 26.06 36.60 -13.69
C GLY A 661 26.85 35.31 -13.47
N ASP A 662 27.84 35.07 -14.33
CA ASP A 662 28.68 33.87 -14.26
C ASP A 662 29.44 33.81 -12.94
N ASN A 663 29.22 32.74 -12.16
CA ASN A 663 29.83 32.54 -10.85
C ASN A 663 31.37 32.62 -10.89
N ARG A 664 32.00 32.29 -12.01
CA ARG A 664 33.47 32.34 -12.17
C ARG A 664 34.03 33.76 -12.15
N VAL A 665 33.16 34.74 -12.37
CA VAL A 665 33.48 36.17 -12.33
C VAL A 665 32.94 36.81 -11.05
N THR A 666 31.71 36.45 -10.66
CA THR A 666 30.96 37.19 -9.63
C THR A 666 31.12 36.64 -8.22
N ALA A 667 31.50 35.36 -8.04
CA ALA A 667 31.59 34.76 -6.73
C ALA A 667 32.66 35.43 -5.85
N PRO A 668 32.39 35.62 -4.54
CA PRO A 668 33.33 36.23 -3.62
C PRO A 668 34.49 35.26 -3.32
N LYS A 669 35.63 35.80 -2.89
CA LYS A 669 36.83 35.03 -2.55
C LYS A 669 37.11 35.08 -1.06
N GLY A 670 37.50 33.97 -0.46
CA GLY A 670 37.99 33.91 0.93
C GLY A 670 36.93 34.08 2.02
N VAL A 671 35.64 33.95 1.70
CA VAL A 671 34.53 34.26 2.64
C VAL A 671 33.81 33.03 3.18
N ALA A 672 33.83 31.93 2.44
CA ALA A 672 32.93 30.82 2.66
C ALA A 672 33.47 29.81 3.68
N HIS A 673 32.64 29.47 4.66
CA HIS A 673 32.84 28.25 5.46
C HIS A 673 32.39 27.03 4.67
N ARG A 674 31.43 27.23 3.75
CA ARG A 674 30.83 26.18 2.94
C ARG A 674 30.53 26.66 1.53
N VAL A 675 30.79 25.82 0.53
CA VAL A 675 30.44 26.11 -0.87
C VAL A 675 29.53 25.02 -1.41
N CYS A 676 28.39 25.41 -1.99
CA CYS A 676 27.43 24.53 -2.62
C CYS A 676 27.59 24.58 -4.14
N LEU A 677 27.80 23.41 -4.77
CA LEU A 677 27.93 23.24 -6.22
C LEU A 677 26.80 22.36 -6.76
N GLY A 678 25.59 22.92 -6.80
CA GLY A 678 24.35 22.23 -7.17
C GLY A 678 24.10 21.98 -8.67
N LEU A 679 25.14 21.88 -9.51
CA LEU A 679 25.00 21.72 -10.97
C LEU A 679 25.11 20.25 -11.42
N LEU A 680 24.28 19.86 -12.39
CA LEU A 680 24.34 18.56 -13.07
C LEU A 680 24.47 18.77 -14.60
N PRO A 681 25.22 17.92 -15.33
CA PRO A 681 25.81 16.66 -14.86
C PRO A 681 27.13 16.80 -14.07
N THR A 682 27.83 17.93 -14.16
CA THR A 682 29.07 18.19 -13.40
C THR A 682 29.23 19.70 -13.15
N SER A 683 30.00 20.05 -12.13
CA SER A 683 30.36 21.42 -11.74
C SER A 683 31.87 21.71 -11.87
N GLU A 684 32.62 20.84 -12.54
CA GLU A 684 34.09 20.91 -12.69
C GLU A 684 34.61 22.28 -13.12
N ALA A 685 33.92 22.94 -14.06
CA ALA A 685 34.29 24.26 -14.56
C ALA A 685 34.29 25.37 -13.48
N SER A 686 33.70 25.11 -12.31
CA SER A 686 33.62 26.05 -11.19
C SER A 686 34.34 25.56 -9.93
N TRP A 687 35.10 24.46 -10.00
CA TRP A 687 35.90 23.96 -8.86
C TRP A 687 36.97 24.96 -8.42
N LEU A 688 37.65 25.61 -9.36
CA LEU A 688 38.60 26.70 -9.06
C LEU A 688 37.91 27.86 -8.33
N THR A 689 36.73 28.27 -8.80
CA THR A 689 35.92 29.31 -8.15
C THR A 689 35.55 28.91 -6.73
N ALA A 690 35.14 27.66 -6.53
CA ALA A 690 34.75 27.16 -5.23
C ALA A 690 35.93 27.09 -4.23
N VAL A 691 37.12 26.66 -4.69
CA VAL A 691 38.36 26.72 -3.89
C VAL A 691 38.68 28.16 -3.50
N ARG A 692 38.59 29.11 -4.44
CA ARG A 692 38.81 30.54 -4.17
C ARG A 692 37.78 31.14 -3.21
N ALA A 693 36.56 30.64 -3.22
CA ALA A 693 35.48 31.12 -2.35
C ALA A 693 35.67 30.70 -0.89
N LEU A 694 36.25 29.53 -0.64
CA LEU A 694 36.60 29.06 0.70
C LEU A 694 37.60 29.98 1.37
N ARG A 695 37.49 30.07 2.69
CA ARG A 695 38.43 30.80 3.56
C ARG A 695 39.82 30.14 3.54
N SER A 696 40.85 30.88 3.92
CA SER A 696 42.24 30.39 3.92
C SER A 696 42.49 29.23 4.91
N ASP A 697 41.67 29.10 5.95
CA ASP A 697 41.66 27.97 6.89
C ASP A 697 40.94 26.71 6.36
N GLY A 698 40.25 26.82 5.23
CA GLY A 698 39.51 25.76 4.57
C GLY A 698 38.00 25.85 4.78
N GLY A 699 37.30 24.71 4.68
CA GLY A 699 35.85 24.61 4.80
C GLY A 699 35.30 23.36 4.10
N VAL A 700 34.00 23.33 3.84
CA VAL A 700 33.31 22.17 3.24
C VAL A 700 32.71 22.51 1.88
N MET A 701 32.86 21.64 0.90
CA MET A 701 32.26 21.78 -0.43
C MET A 701 31.24 20.66 -0.65
N HIS A 702 30.05 21.00 -1.16
CA HIS A 702 29.02 20.03 -1.53
C HIS A 702 28.97 19.93 -3.06
N ILE A 703 29.58 18.90 -3.63
CA ILE A 703 29.81 18.77 -5.07
C ILE A 703 28.83 17.78 -5.69
N HIS A 704 27.89 18.28 -6.50
CA HIS A 704 26.91 17.46 -7.19
C HIS A 704 27.46 16.95 -8.53
N ALA A 705 27.17 15.69 -8.87
CA ALA A 705 27.44 15.14 -10.18
C ALA A 705 26.50 13.98 -10.56
N ASN A 706 26.40 13.74 -11.87
CA ASN A 706 25.87 12.51 -12.44
C ASN A 706 27.02 11.54 -12.70
N VAL A 707 27.02 10.40 -12.02
CA VAL A 707 28.13 9.44 -12.01
C VAL A 707 27.59 8.06 -12.36
N LYS A 708 28.32 7.28 -13.16
CA LYS A 708 27.92 5.90 -13.40
C LYS A 708 28.05 5.08 -12.12
N ASP A 709 27.13 4.16 -11.87
CA ASP A 709 27.13 3.33 -10.65
C ASP A 709 28.42 2.51 -10.47
N THR A 710 29.08 2.12 -11.57
CA THR A 710 30.39 1.45 -11.57
C THR A 710 31.58 2.38 -11.33
N GLU A 711 31.41 3.69 -11.43
CA GLU A 711 32.48 4.70 -11.40
C GLU A 711 32.45 5.57 -10.11
N GLU A 712 31.63 5.18 -9.12
CA GLU A 712 31.50 5.91 -7.85
C GLU A 712 32.85 6.16 -7.15
N SER A 713 33.66 5.11 -7.00
CA SER A 713 34.96 5.21 -6.31
C SER A 713 35.98 6.05 -7.06
N SER A 714 36.11 5.84 -8.37
CA SER A 714 37.05 6.61 -9.19
C SER A 714 36.65 8.09 -9.28
N TRP A 715 35.35 8.40 -9.30
CA TRP A 715 34.87 9.76 -9.25
C TRP A 715 35.21 10.45 -7.92
N MET A 716 35.03 9.79 -6.77
CA MET A 716 35.41 10.34 -5.46
C MET A 716 36.92 10.66 -5.39
N GLU A 717 37.75 9.73 -5.87
CA GLU A 717 39.19 9.94 -5.93
C GLU A 717 39.55 11.12 -6.82
N HIS A 718 38.93 11.22 -7.99
CA HIS A 718 39.11 12.32 -8.92
C HIS A 718 38.75 13.67 -8.28
N VAL A 719 37.57 13.78 -7.65
CA VAL A 719 37.15 14.98 -6.92
C VAL A 719 38.19 15.38 -5.87
N SER A 720 38.58 14.44 -5.00
CA SER A 720 39.52 14.74 -3.91
C SER A 720 40.89 15.20 -4.42
N ARG A 721 41.39 14.58 -5.50
CA ARG A 721 42.68 14.87 -6.11
C ARG A 721 42.63 16.24 -6.79
N SER A 722 41.64 16.48 -7.63
CA SER A 722 41.51 17.73 -8.36
C SER A 722 41.32 18.92 -7.42
N ILE A 723 40.50 18.82 -6.37
CA ILE A 723 40.35 19.91 -5.38
C ILE A 723 41.68 20.17 -4.66
N ARG A 724 42.46 19.12 -4.33
CA ARG A 724 43.79 19.27 -3.73
C ARG A 724 44.79 19.96 -4.66
N ASP A 725 44.81 19.56 -5.92
CA ASP A 725 45.73 20.10 -6.93
C ASP A 725 45.40 21.58 -7.20
N ILE A 726 44.11 21.91 -7.32
CA ILE A 726 43.62 23.29 -7.45
C ILE A 726 44.01 24.11 -6.22
N ALA A 727 43.74 23.61 -5.01
CA ALA A 727 44.11 24.30 -3.76
C ALA A 727 45.61 24.59 -3.69
N THR A 728 46.45 23.61 -4.05
CA THR A 728 47.90 23.77 -4.09
C THR A 728 48.33 24.83 -5.11
N SER A 729 47.72 24.83 -6.31
CA SER A 729 48.00 25.83 -7.36
C SER A 729 47.61 27.25 -6.97
N GLU A 730 46.60 27.40 -6.12
CA GLU A 730 46.14 28.68 -5.57
C GLU A 730 46.92 29.10 -4.31
N GLY A 731 47.95 28.34 -3.93
CA GLY A 731 48.83 28.64 -2.79
C GLY A 731 48.29 28.20 -1.43
N TYR A 732 47.24 27.38 -1.40
CA TYR A 732 46.70 26.83 -0.14
C TYR A 732 47.38 25.52 0.24
N SER A 733 47.79 25.42 1.51
CA SER A 733 48.28 24.17 2.10
C SER A 733 47.14 23.47 2.85
N TRP A 734 46.26 22.80 2.09
CA TRP A 734 45.12 22.08 2.66
C TRP A 734 45.27 20.56 2.60
N GLU A 735 44.79 19.90 3.65
CA GLU A 735 44.39 18.51 3.60
C GLU A 735 42.96 18.43 3.04
N VAL A 736 42.78 17.65 1.97
CA VAL A 736 41.52 17.50 1.24
C VAL A 736 41.08 16.06 1.30
N SER A 737 39.86 15.83 1.82
CA SER A 737 39.25 14.50 1.96
C SER A 737 37.76 14.55 1.66
N VAL A 738 37.22 13.47 1.09
CA VAL A 738 35.77 13.27 0.95
C VAL A 738 35.28 12.65 2.25
N ILE A 739 34.46 13.38 3.00
CA ILE A 739 33.98 12.95 4.33
C ILE A 739 32.62 12.23 4.28
N HIS A 740 31.85 12.46 3.21
CA HIS A 740 30.57 11.81 2.98
C HIS A 740 30.26 11.80 1.48
N VAL A 741 29.56 10.76 1.02
CA VAL A 741 28.95 10.74 -0.31
C VAL A 741 27.49 10.37 -0.20
N GLU A 742 26.63 11.31 -0.58
CA GLU A 742 25.20 11.13 -0.61
C GLU A 742 24.75 10.60 -1.97
N ARG A 743 23.96 9.52 -1.95
CA ARG A 743 23.39 8.91 -3.16
C ARG A 743 21.94 9.39 -3.31
N VAL A 744 21.78 10.60 -3.86
CA VAL A 744 20.49 11.32 -3.86
C VAL A 744 19.40 10.55 -4.59
N LYS A 745 19.64 10.17 -5.84
CA LYS A 745 18.68 9.43 -6.68
C LYS A 745 19.36 8.77 -7.88
N TRP A 746 18.63 7.87 -8.52
CA TRP A 746 18.94 7.49 -9.90
C TRP A 746 18.52 8.63 -10.85
N TYR A 747 19.48 9.10 -11.66
CA TYR A 747 19.24 10.12 -12.68
C TYR A 747 18.77 9.49 -13.99
N ALA A 748 19.42 8.40 -14.40
CA ALA A 748 19.09 7.59 -15.58
C ALA A 748 19.53 6.13 -15.33
N PRO A 749 19.21 5.16 -16.21
CA PRO A 749 19.74 3.81 -16.09
C PRO A 749 21.27 3.84 -15.93
N HIS A 750 21.78 3.19 -14.87
CA HIS A 750 23.20 3.14 -14.50
C HIS A 750 23.85 4.49 -14.17
N ILE A 751 23.11 5.59 -14.07
CA ILE A 751 23.63 6.92 -13.70
C ILE A 751 22.97 7.39 -12.40
N ARG A 752 23.78 7.62 -11.37
CA ARG A 752 23.35 8.18 -10.09
C ARG A 752 23.67 9.67 -10.00
N HIS A 753 22.76 10.43 -9.38
CA HIS A 753 23.08 11.75 -8.86
C HIS A 753 23.73 11.56 -7.48
N LEU A 754 25.01 11.95 -7.38
CA LEU A 754 25.80 11.92 -6.15
C LEU A 754 26.09 13.33 -5.65
N VAL A 755 26.33 13.44 -4.35
CA VAL A 755 26.92 14.63 -3.72
C VAL A 755 28.11 14.21 -2.89
N ALA A 756 29.29 14.71 -3.24
CA ALA A 756 30.49 14.54 -2.42
C ALA A 756 30.62 15.73 -1.46
N ASP A 757 30.63 15.45 -0.16
CA ASP A 757 30.96 16.44 0.85
C ASP A 757 32.49 16.40 1.04
N VAL A 758 33.17 17.41 0.53
CA VAL A 758 34.63 17.52 0.54
C VAL A 758 35.07 18.46 1.64
N GLN A 759 35.83 17.95 2.60
CA GLN A 759 36.44 18.75 3.65
C GLN A 759 37.84 19.19 3.21
N CYS A 760 38.07 20.50 3.25
CA CYS A 760 39.38 21.13 3.14
C CYS A 760 39.77 21.68 4.52
N ARG A 761 40.97 21.37 5.01
CA ARG A 761 41.52 21.89 6.28
C ARG A 761 42.94 22.34 6.11
N ARG A 762 43.31 23.49 6.66
CA ARG A 762 44.72 23.91 6.69
C ARG A 762 45.59 22.88 7.40
N LYS A 763 46.68 22.46 6.75
CA LYS A 763 47.74 21.66 7.39
C LYS A 763 48.35 22.51 8.50
N LEU A 764 48.35 21.97 9.73
CA LEU A 764 48.98 22.61 10.88
C LEU A 764 50.50 22.63 10.74
#